data_AF-A0A521XCX4-F1
#
_entry.id   AF-A0A521XCX4-F1
#
_cell.length_a   1.000
_cell.length_b   1.000
_cell.length_c   1.000
_cell.angle_alpha   90.00
_cell.angle_beta   90.00
_cell.angle_gamma   90.00
#
_symmetry.space_group_name_H-M   'P 1'
#
loop_
_entity.id
_entity.type
_entity.pdbx_description
1 polymer ?
#
loop_
_entity_poly.entity_id
_entity_poly.type
_entity_poly.pdbx_seq_one_letter_code
_entity_poly.pdbx_strand_id
1 'polypeptide(L)'
;IQGNYIGTDVTGNADIGNGGSGISVYSKNTLVGGSIPGSGNLVSGNDEAGIQVLYARGVVIESNVVGTNASEDTVIGNALSGIFMNSFFDTTNYIIRNNVVCGNGGDGIHVGNTDYPGNVIYGNYVGTNRSENKRLGNLGNGIVTNNASFWSIGGTGTNEGNVVAFNGQHGVLISNTGLDTSDQVRRNSIYANGYLGIKHGSLDYIPTPNDSLDADPGSNNSQNYPVFTQVERDSAIVYLSGTLNSYPNAIFTLEFFTNDSADASGYGEGKNFVGSMNVATDSAGNTTFFDTLDIANAPGECMTATATDFYGNTSEFSQCAAITLKQPSLSVKDVSLTEGNSGVAFANFSIDLLPASEDTITVEFFTVDDGATVADGDYSDTTGALTFMPGEDHKIVSVAINGDTQLEADETFSLRVWNVTNAVIEDSSGNCLIMNDDSAQTYQYGVAEGWNLLSVPVIVSDARTTALYPTASSNAFSFRSSAGYETRDTLDNGAGYWLKFAANKGVFFLGTPLASLEIPVEQGWNMIGSITSPVPVTNITSTPGGIVTTQFFGYDTGYFNVDTLKPSKGYWVKVNQAGTLVLSSVIRYSSLGKIKIVSTSELPPPPPNGEISNSKSQIPNEFSLAQNYPNPFNPTTVIRYSVPAPSGRDLAEGGQLPVDSWVTLKVYNVLGEEVATLVDGMQDAGFKMQTFDASGLASGVYYYKLAVAGQNGILSYSDVKKMVLMR
;
A
#
# COMPACT_ATOMS: atom_id res chain seq x y z
N ILE A 1 -31.55 -58.88 -20.07
CA ILE A 1 -32.14 -59.44 -18.83
C ILE A 1 -32.64 -58.24 -18.03
N GLN A 2 -33.96 -58.04 -17.89
CA GLN A 2 -34.53 -56.78 -17.39
C GLN A 2 -35.72 -57.03 -16.46
N GLY A 3 -35.86 -56.22 -15.39
CA GLY A 3 -37.03 -56.18 -14.51
C GLY A 3 -37.27 -57.43 -13.65
N ASN A 4 -36.22 -58.21 -13.36
CA ASN A 4 -36.34 -59.46 -12.59
C ASN A 4 -35.98 -59.27 -11.12
N TYR A 5 -36.58 -60.09 -10.25
CA TYR A 5 -36.23 -60.24 -8.84
C TYR A 5 -35.57 -61.61 -8.70
N ILE A 6 -34.30 -61.64 -8.33
CA ILE A 6 -33.45 -62.83 -8.35
C ILE A 6 -32.78 -62.98 -6.99
N GLY A 7 -33.00 -64.14 -6.35
CA GLY A 7 -32.55 -64.46 -4.99
C GLY A 7 -33.35 -63.76 -3.88
N THR A 8 -34.44 -63.08 -4.23
CA THR A 8 -35.40 -62.48 -3.29
C THR A 8 -36.83 -62.90 -3.59
N ASP A 9 -37.70 -62.76 -2.58
CA ASP A 9 -39.13 -62.98 -2.73
C ASP A 9 -39.79 -61.98 -3.70
N VAL A 10 -41.06 -62.16 -3.98
CA VAL A 10 -41.81 -61.29 -4.91
C VAL A 10 -41.91 -59.82 -4.45
N THR A 11 -41.66 -59.56 -3.18
CA THR A 11 -41.62 -58.18 -2.64
C THR A 11 -40.23 -57.57 -2.68
N GLY A 12 -39.20 -58.39 -2.90
CA GLY A 12 -37.80 -57.98 -2.88
C GLY A 12 -37.26 -57.69 -1.49
N ASN A 13 -37.88 -58.20 -0.42
CA ASN A 13 -37.51 -57.89 0.97
C ASN A 13 -37.02 -59.10 1.77
N ALA A 14 -37.25 -60.32 1.27
CA ALA A 14 -36.78 -61.53 1.93
C ALA A 14 -35.76 -62.28 1.06
N ASP A 15 -34.70 -62.77 1.70
CA ASP A 15 -33.71 -63.66 1.10
C ASP A 15 -34.32 -65.03 0.78
N ILE A 16 -34.27 -65.42 -0.49
CA ILE A 16 -34.55 -66.78 -0.98
C ILE A 16 -33.48 -67.20 -2.00
N GLY A 17 -32.24 -66.84 -1.70
CA GLY A 17 -31.04 -67.05 -2.50
C GLY A 17 -30.93 -68.40 -3.17
N ASN A 18 -30.26 -68.41 -4.32
CA ASN A 18 -29.81 -69.65 -4.97
C ASN A 18 -28.37 -69.99 -4.55
N GLY A 19 -27.96 -71.25 -4.75
CA GLY A 19 -26.63 -71.75 -4.37
C GLY A 19 -25.45 -71.34 -5.27
N GLY A 20 -25.64 -70.36 -6.14
CA GLY A 20 -24.67 -69.88 -7.12
C GLY A 20 -24.83 -68.38 -7.37
N SER A 21 -24.38 -67.90 -8.53
CA SER A 21 -24.53 -66.49 -8.91
C SER A 21 -25.97 -66.16 -9.36
N GLY A 22 -26.44 -64.94 -9.11
CA GLY A 22 -27.79 -64.51 -9.49
C GLY A 22 -28.01 -64.46 -11.01
N ILE A 23 -27.12 -63.77 -11.73
CA ILE A 23 -27.09 -63.71 -13.20
C ILE A 23 -25.69 -64.05 -13.69
N SER A 24 -25.53 -65.09 -14.50
CA SER A 24 -24.25 -65.41 -15.17
C SER A 24 -24.31 -65.13 -16.67
N VAL A 25 -23.39 -64.30 -17.16
CA VAL A 25 -23.29 -63.88 -18.57
C VAL A 25 -22.02 -64.44 -19.20
N TYR A 26 -22.20 -65.30 -20.20
CA TYR A 26 -21.12 -65.88 -21.02
C TYR A 26 -21.19 -65.43 -22.49
N SER A 27 -22.13 -64.55 -22.83
CA SER A 27 -22.46 -64.15 -24.20
C SER A 27 -22.13 -62.70 -24.48
N LYS A 28 -21.86 -62.40 -25.76
CA LYS A 28 -21.46 -61.09 -26.24
C LYS A 28 -22.65 -60.15 -26.35
N ASN A 29 -22.42 -58.84 -26.21
CA ASN A 29 -23.42 -57.77 -26.44
C ASN A 29 -24.68 -57.94 -25.58
N THR A 30 -24.49 -58.28 -24.31
CA THR A 30 -25.59 -58.55 -23.38
C THR A 30 -25.94 -57.30 -22.59
N LEU A 31 -27.21 -56.93 -22.54
CA LEU A 31 -27.74 -55.90 -21.65
C LEU A 31 -28.36 -56.55 -20.40
N VAL A 32 -27.85 -56.20 -19.21
CA VAL A 32 -28.38 -56.58 -17.90
C VAL A 32 -28.91 -55.32 -17.22
N GLY A 33 -30.23 -55.24 -17.08
CA GLY A 33 -30.95 -54.06 -16.63
C GLY A 33 -31.28 -53.11 -17.79
N GLY A 34 -31.27 -51.80 -17.58
CA GLY A 34 -31.49 -50.82 -18.65
C GLY A 34 -31.89 -49.43 -18.17
N SER A 35 -32.00 -48.49 -19.12
CA SER A 35 -32.29 -47.08 -18.84
C SER A 35 -33.78 -46.76 -18.66
N ILE A 36 -34.69 -47.69 -19.00
CA ILE A 36 -36.13 -47.49 -18.84
C ILE A 36 -36.51 -47.73 -17.37
N PRO A 37 -37.32 -46.88 -16.72
CA PRO A 37 -37.79 -47.12 -15.36
C PRO A 37 -38.39 -48.53 -15.20
N GLY A 38 -37.96 -49.26 -14.17
CA GLY A 38 -38.37 -50.64 -13.90
C GLY A 38 -37.64 -51.71 -14.73
N SER A 39 -36.72 -51.35 -15.62
CA SER A 39 -35.91 -52.32 -16.37
C SER A 39 -34.70 -52.87 -15.59
N GLY A 40 -34.31 -52.21 -14.50
CA GLY A 40 -33.31 -52.72 -13.56
C GLY A 40 -33.73 -54.03 -12.91
N ASN A 41 -32.78 -54.94 -12.71
CA ASN A 41 -33.02 -56.17 -11.95
C ASN A 41 -32.67 -55.95 -10.47
N LEU A 42 -33.38 -56.62 -9.57
CA LEU A 42 -33.02 -56.80 -8.17
C LEU A 42 -32.31 -58.15 -8.04
N VAL A 43 -31.03 -58.15 -7.65
CA VAL A 43 -30.18 -59.36 -7.60
C VAL A 43 -29.45 -59.45 -6.27
N SER A 44 -30.02 -60.21 -5.35
CA SER A 44 -29.67 -60.17 -3.92
C SER A 44 -29.83 -61.56 -3.28
N GLY A 45 -29.14 -61.81 -2.16
CA GLY A 45 -29.25 -63.04 -1.37
C GLY A 45 -28.57 -64.29 -1.94
N ASN A 46 -27.85 -64.19 -3.06
CA ASN A 46 -27.28 -65.38 -3.72
C ASN A 46 -25.95 -65.83 -3.07
N ASP A 47 -25.66 -67.13 -3.07
CA ASP A 47 -24.47 -67.72 -2.40
C ASP A 47 -23.13 -67.47 -3.13
N GLU A 48 -23.15 -66.85 -4.30
CA GLU A 48 -21.94 -66.36 -4.99
C GLU A 48 -22.05 -64.86 -5.31
N ALA A 49 -21.79 -64.44 -6.55
CA ALA A 49 -21.89 -63.06 -6.98
C ALA A 49 -23.34 -62.72 -7.37
N GLY A 50 -23.72 -61.45 -7.25
CA GLY A 50 -25.01 -60.99 -7.78
C GLY A 50 -25.06 -61.16 -9.29
N ILE A 51 -24.21 -60.41 -9.99
CA ILE A 51 -24.07 -60.49 -11.45
C ILE A 51 -22.64 -60.91 -11.79
N GLN A 52 -22.50 -62.03 -12.47
CA GLN A 52 -21.24 -62.60 -12.90
C GLN A 52 -21.09 -62.51 -14.43
N VAL A 53 -19.96 -62.01 -14.91
CA VAL A 53 -19.60 -61.94 -16.33
C VAL A 53 -18.30 -62.67 -16.55
N LEU A 54 -18.35 -63.78 -17.31
CA LEU A 54 -17.19 -64.61 -17.60
C LEU A 54 -17.10 -64.86 -19.10
N TYR A 55 -15.92 -64.62 -19.68
CA TYR A 55 -15.68 -64.92 -21.10
C TYR A 55 -16.68 -64.23 -22.07
N ALA A 56 -17.23 -63.09 -21.68
CA ALA A 56 -18.16 -62.30 -22.49
C ALA A 56 -17.44 -61.12 -23.18
N ARG A 57 -18.18 -60.26 -23.89
CA ARG A 57 -17.69 -58.94 -24.36
C ARG A 57 -18.84 -58.00 -24.64
N GLY A 58 -18.61 -56.69 -24.59
CA GLY A 58 -19.63 -55.69 -24.89
C GLY A 58 -20.85 -55.77 -23.96
N VAL A 59 -20.62 -56.14 -22.70
CA VAL A 59 -21.70 -56.28 -21.71
C VAL A 59 -22.01 -54.91 -21.10
N VAL A 60 -23.30 -54.58 -21.06
CA VAL A 60 -23.81 -53.38 -20.41
C VAL A 60 -24.60 -53.82 -19.17
N ILE A 61 -24.18 -53.35 -17.99
CA ILE A 61 -24.86 -53.58 -16.71
C ILE A 61 -25.37 -52.22 -16.23
N GLU A 62 -26.68 -52.03 -16.29
CA GLU A 62 -27.30 -50.72 -16.08
C GLU A 62 -28.51 -50.75 -15.14
N SER A 63 -28.56 -49.80 -14.20
CA SER A 63 -29.73 -49.56 -13.33
C SER A 63 -30.19 -50.73 -12.44
N ASN A 64 -29.33 -51.72 -12.21
CA ASN A 64 -29.66 -52.83 -11.31
C ASN A 64 -29.53 -52.42 -9.84
N VAL A 65 -30.18 -53.18 -8.95
CA VAL A 65 -30.02 -53.12 -7.50
C VAL A 65 -29.46 -54.46 -7.06
N VAL A 66 -28.28 -54.46 -6.43
CA VAL A 66 -27.50 -55.67 -6.16
C VAL A 66 -27.06 -55.70 -4.69
N GLY A 67 -27.55 -56.70 -3.95
CA GLY A 67 -27.20 -56.94 -2.54
C GLY A 67 -28.03 -56.18 -1.50
N THR A 68 -29.12 -55.51 -1.92
CA THR A 68 -30.09 -54.86 -1.02
C THR A 68 -31.52 -55.31 -1.34
N ASN A 69 -32.48 -54.87 -0.55
CA ASN A 69 -33.90 -54.99 -0.86
C ASN A 69 -34.35 -54.01 -1.97
N ALA A 70 -35.59 -54.18 -2.43
CA ALA A 70 -36.17 -53.31 -3.48
C ALA A 70 -36.23 -51.82 -3.11
N SER A 71 -36.20 -51.47 -1.82
CA SER A 71 -36.21 -50.08 -1.33
C SER A 71 -34.81 -49.50 -1.11
N GLU A 72 -33.75 -50.26 -1.38
CA GLU A 72 -32.35 -49.86 -1.20
C GLU A 72 -32.02 -49.38 0.21
N ASP A 73 -32.64 -49.96 1.24
CA ASP A 73 -32.46 -49.53 2.63
C ASP A 73 -32.05 -50.65 3.58
N THR A 74 -32.12 -51.90 3.13
CA THR A 74 -31.82 -53.11 3.90
C THR A 74 -30.89 -54.01 3.11
N VAL A 75 -29.83 -54.50 3.75
CA VAL A 75 -28.87 -55.44 3.14
C VAL A 75 -29.50 -56.81 2.97
N ILE A 76 -29.43 -57.35 1.76
CA ILE A 76 -29.71 -58.74 1.39
C ILE A 76 -28.54 -59.19 0.51
N GLY A 77 -27.33 -59.14 1.08
CA GLY A 77 -26.07 -59.26 0.35
C GLY A 77 -25.95 -60.58 -0.41
N ASN A 78 -25.29 -60.56 -1.56
CA ASN A 78 -24.75 -61.78 -2.13
C ASN A 78 -23.48 -62.17 -1.37
N ALA A 79 -23.12 -63.45 -1.32
CA ALA A 79 -22.02 -63.92 -0.48
C ALA A 79 -20.62 -63.50 -0.99
N LEU A 80 -20.46 -63.27 -2.29
CA LEU A 80 -19.23 -62.77 -2.92
C LEU A 80 -19.42 -61.32 -3.40
N SER A 81 -18.81 -60.93 -4.53
CA SER A 81 -18.94 -59.58 -5.06
C SER A 81 -20.34 -59.29 -5.59
N GLY A 82 -20.78 -58.03 -5.53
CA GLY A 82 -22.06 -57.65 -6.14
C GLY A 82 -22.04 -57.85 -7.65
N ILE A 83 -21.08 -57.24 -8.33
CA ILE A 83 -20.81 -57.43 -9.75
C ILE A 83 -19.39 -57.99 -9.89
N PHE A 84 -19.24 -59.17 -10.48
CA PHE A 84 -17.95 -59.80 -10.73
C PHE A 84 -17.75 -60.00 -12.23
N MET A 85 -16.65 -59.49 -12.76
CA MET A 85 -16.26 -59.65 -14.15
C MET A 85 -14.84 -60.17 -14.25
N ASN A 86 -14.65 -61.22 -15.04
CA ASN A 86 -13.33 -61.75 -15.36
C ASN A 86 -13.29 -62.24 -16.81
N SER A 87 -12.46 -61.62 -17.65
CA SER A 87 -12.52 -61.84 -19.10
C SER A 87 -11.16 -61.72 -19.82
N PHE A 88 -10.49 -62.85 -20.06
CA PHE A 88 -9.21 -62.98 -20.78
C PHE A 88 -9.22 -62.65 -22.30
N PHE A 89 -10.19 -61.86 -22.77
CA PHE A 89 -10.26 -61.48 -24.17
C PHE A 89 -9.83 -60.03 -24.36
N ASP A 90 -9.17 -59.82 -25.49
CA ASP A 90 -8.83 -58.53 -26.05
C ASP A 90 -10.09 -57.70 -26.40
N THR A 91 -10.75 -57.10 -25.40
CA THR A 91 -12.16 -56.65 -25.52
C THR A 91 -12.44 -55.25 -25.04
N THR A 92 -13.26 -54.54 -25.82
CA THR A 92 -13.71 -53.17 -25.56
C THR A 92 -15.22 -53.12 -25.32
N ASN A 93 -15.69 -52.02 -24.71
CA ASN A 93 -17.09 -51.65 -24.51
C ASN A 93 -17.85 -52.34 -23.36
N TYR A 94 -17.18 -52.64 -22.25
CA TYR A 94 -17.90 -52.86 -20.99
C TYR A 94 -18.42 -51.55 -20.43
N ILE A 95 -19.70 -51.54 -20.04
CA ILE A 95 -20.33 -50.36 -19.45
C ILE A 95 -21.05 -50.81 -18.18
N ILE A 96 -20.61 -50.34 -17.02
CA ILE A 96 -21.28 -50.55 -15.74
C ILE A 96 -21.75 -49.18 -15.25
N ARG A 97 -23.06 -48.93 -15.24
CA ARG A 97 -23.58 -47.60 -14.87
C ARG A 97 -24.88 -47.59 -14.11
N ASN A 98 -25.09 -46.56 -13.29
CA ASN A 98 -26.35 -46.30 -12.58
C ASN A 98 -26.85 -47.46 -11.69
N ASN A 99 -25.99 -48.41 -11.34
CA ASN A 99 -26.35 -49.53 -10.46
C ASN A 99 -26.21 -49.14 -8.99
N VAL A 100 -26.98 -49.80 -8.13
CA VAL A 100 -26.80 -49.78 -6.67
C VAL A 100 -26.17 -51.11 -6.29
N VAL A 101 -24.96 -51.08 -5.70
CA VAL A 101 -24.18 -52.28 -5.42
C VAL A 101 -23.68 -52.22 -3.98
N CYS A 102 -24.42 -52.86 -3.09
CA CYS A 102 -24.33 -52.64 -1.65
C CYS A 102 -24.45 -53.93 -0.85
N GLY A 103 -23.85 -53.98 0.33
CA GLY A 103 -24.06 -55.03 1.31
C GLY A 103 -23.56 -56.42 0.92
N ASN A 104 -22.76 -56.55 -0.14
CA ASN A 104 -22.25 -57.84 -0.60
C ASN A 104 -21.07 -58.31 0.27
N GLY A 105 -20.89 -59.64 0.36
CA GLY A 105 -19.88 -60.28 1.20
C GLY A 105 -18.44 -60.13 0.70
N GLY A 106 -18.26 -59.74 -0.57
CA GLY A 106 -16.98 -59.39 -1.18
C GLY A 106 -16.91 -57.92 -1.60
N ASP A 107 -16.28 -57.65 -2.75
CA ASP A 107 -16.22 -56.30 -3.33
C ASP A 107 -17.58 -55.86 -3.88
N GLY A 108 -17.81 -54.55 -4.04
CA GLY A 108 -18.96 -54.05 -4.76
C GLY A 108 -18.91 -54.46 -6.24
N ILE A 109 -17.98 -53.84 -6.97
CA ILE A 109 -17.74 -54.08 -8.40
C ILE A 109 -16.30 -54.56 -8.58
N HIS A 110 -16.12 -55.77 -9.06
CA HIS A 110 -14.81 -56.35 -9.35
C HIS A 110 -14.68 -56.61 -10.85
N VAL A 111 -13.68 -56.01 -11.49
CA VAL A 111 -13.34 -56.26 -12.89
C VAL A 111 -11.90 -56.76 -13.00
N GLY A 112 -11.65 -57.78 -13.81
CA GLY A 112 -10.30 -58.27 -13.97
C GLY A 112 -9.97 -59.00 -15.26
N ASN A 113 -8.66 -59.09 -15.51
CA ASN A 113 -8.03 -59.66 -16.71
C ASN A 113 -8.48 -58.99 -18.02
N THR A 114 -8.61 -57.66 -18.03
CA THR A 114 -9.11 -56.89 -19.19
C THR A 114 -8.19 -55.71 -19.51
N ASP A 115 -7.43 -55.79 -20.61
CA ASP A 115 -6.35 -54.82 -20.92
C ASP A 115 -6.64 -54.01 -22.18
N TYR A 116 -7.86 -53.46 -22.30
CA TYR A 116 -8.36 -52.82 -23.52
C TYR A 116 -9.11 -51.52 -23.24
N PRO A 117 -8.91 -50.47 -24.07
CA PRO A 117 -9.52 -49.17 -23.85
C PRO A 117 -11.04 -49.16 -24.12
N GLY A 118 -11.73 -48.21 -23.49
CA GLY A 118 -13.16 -47.96 -23.70
C GLY A 118 -14.09 -48.75 -22.77
N ASN A 119 -13.55 -49.31 -21.68
CA ASN A 119 -14.33 -49.90 -20.60
C ASN A 119 -14.60 -48.82 -19.54
N VAL A 120 -15.85 -48.71 -19.08
CA VAL A 120 -16.28 -47.60 -18.22
C VAL A 120 -17.14 -48.07 -17.05
N ILE A 121 -16.92 -47.47 -15.89
CA ILE A 121 -17.71 -47.63 -14.67
C ILE A 121 -18.11 -46.22 -14.21
N TYR A 122 -19.37 -45.82 -14.34
CA TYR A 122 -19.78 -44.44 -14.03
C TYR A 122 -21.20 -44.32 -13.46
N GLY A 123 -21.44 -43.31 -12.62
CA GLY A 123 -22.75 -43.04 -12.04
C GLY A 123 -23.31 -44.16 -11.15
N ASN A 124 -22.50 -45.12 -10.69
CA ASN A 124 -22.95 -46.17 -9.78
C ASN A 124 -22.92 -45.69 -8.32
N TYR A 125 -23.79 -46.26 -7.49
CA TYR A 125 -23.82 -46.08 -6.05
C TYR A 125 -23.34 -47.37 -5.38
N VAL A 126 -22.15 -47.33 -4.77
CA VAL A 126 -21.44 -48.50 -4.27
C VAL A 126 -21.22 -48.36 -2.76
N GLY A 127 -21.91 -49.21 -1.99
CA GLY A 127 -21.95 -49.13 -0.53
C GLY A 127 -22.90 -48.08 0.06
N THR A 128 -23.63 -47.35 -0.80
CA THR A 128 -24.72 -46.44 -0.44
C THR A 128 -25.87 -46.54 -1.45
N ASN A 129 -27.06 -46.09 -1.06
CA ASN A 129 -28.23 -46.08 -1.95
C ASN A 129 -28.27 -44.84 -2.85
N ARG A 130 -29.21 -44.80 -3.81
CA ARG A 130 -29.34 -43.67 -4.76
C ARG A 130 -29.63 -42.32 -4.10
N SER A 131 -30.19 -42.32 -2.90
CA SER A 131 -30.46 -41.12 -2.10
C SER A 131 -29.30 -40.72 -1.19
N GLU A 132 -28.20 -41.49 -1.21
CA GLU A 132 -26.98 -41.27 -0.42
C GLU A 132 -27.22 -41.12 1.09
N ASN A 133 -28.29 -41.74 1.61
CA ASN A 133 -28.74 -41.60 3.00
C ASN A 133 -28.68 -42.91 3.79
N LYS A 134 -28.10 -43.96 3.21
CA LYS A 134 -27.92 -45.27 3.86
C LYS A 134 -26.47 -45.72 3.80
N ARG A 135 -25.98 -46.26 4.93
CA ARG A 135 -24.65 -46.87 5.04
C ARG A 135 -24.80 -48.38 4.81
N LEU A 136 -24.56 -48.82 3.58
CA LEU A 136 -24.81 -50.20 3.12
C LEU A 136 -23.55 -50.78 2.48
N GLY A 137 -22.39 -50.54 3.11
CA GLY A 137 -21.09 -50.97 2.63
C GLY A 137 -21.01 -52.42 2.22
N ASN A 138 -20.26 -52.70 1.16
CA ASN A 138 -19.79 -54.06 0.89
C ASN A 138 -18.70 -54.43 1.90
N LEU A 139 -18.50 -55.72 2.20
CA LEU A 139 -17.47 -56.14 3.17
C LEU A 139 -16.04 -55.94 2.63
N GLY A 140 -15.85 -56.01 1.32
CA GLY A 140 -14.58 -55.77 0.62
C GLY A 140 -14.42 -54.32 0.17
N ASN A 141 -13.77 -54.15 -0.99
CA ASN A 141 -13.57 -52.83 -1.61
C ASN A 141 -14.85 -52.37 -2.33
N GLY A 142 -14.97 -51.08 -2.60
CA GLY A 142 -16.04 -50.57 -3.45
C GLY A 142 -15.90 -51.05 -4.89
N ILE A 143 -14.85 -50.60 -5.57
CA ILE A 143 -14.53 -50.93 -6.97
C ILE A 143 -13.12 -51.49 -7.04
N VAL A 144 -12.91 -52.56 -7.78
CA VAL A 144 -11.59 -53.19 -7.99
C VAL A 144 -11.31 -53.36 -9.47
N THR A 145 -10.14 -52.89 -9.93
CA THR A 145 -9.53 -53.34 -11.19
C THR A 145 -8.38 -54.29 -10.84
N ASN A 146 -8.44 -55.54 -11.32
CA ASN A 146 -7.47 -56.59 -11.01
C ASN A 146 -6.86 -57.17 -12.29
N ASN A 147 -5.57 -56.94 -12.52
CA ASN A 147 -4.90 -57.24 -13.79
C ASN A 147 -5.75 -56.72 -14.96
N ALA A 148 -6.16 -55.46 -14.86
CA ALA A 148 -6.96 -54.78 -15.85
C ALA A 148 -6.38 -53.39 -16.09
N SER A 149 -6.58 -52.87 -17.29
CA SER A 149 -6.00 -51.62 -17.74
C SER A 149 -6.99 -50.83 -18.61
N PHE A 150 -6.79 -49.51 -18.68
CA PHE A 150 -7.55 -48.54 -19.48
C PHE A 150 -9.03 -48.39 -19.10
N TRP A 151 -9.37 -48.65 -17.83
CA TRP A 151 -10.70 -48.40 -17.31
C TRP A 151 -10.89 -46.92 -16.99
N SER A 152 -12.04 -46.37 -17.40
CA SER A 152 -12.51 -45.08 -16.90
C SER A 152 -13.49 -45.32 -15.75
N ILE A 153 -13.05 -45.04 -14.53
CA ILE A 153 -13.85 -45.07 -13.31
C ILE A 153 -14.29 -43.62 -13.04
N GLY A 154 -15.56 -43.35 -13.28
CA GLY A 154 -16.11 -42.01 -13.28
C GLY A 154 -15.98 -41.35 -14.66
N GLY A 155 -16.03 -40.02 -14.70
CA GLY A 155 -15.99 -39.25 -15.94
C GLY A 155 -16.10 -37.75 -15.71
N THR A 156 -15.95 -36.97 -16.78
CA THR A 156 -15.97 -35.49 -16.71
C THR A 156 -17.35 -34.89 -17.02
N GLY A 157 -18.31 -35.69 -17.46
CA GLY A 157 -19.70 -35.29 -17.62
C GLY A 157 -20.44 -35.16 -16.29
N THR A 158 -21.56 -34.45 -16.31
CA THR A 158 -22.48 -34.36 -15.17
C THR A 158 -23.02 -35.74 -14.83
N ASN A 159 -22.99 -36.12 -13.54
CA ASN A 159 -23.42 -37.43 -13.02
C ASN A 159 -22.64 -38.64 -13.56
N GLU A 160 -21.44 -38.45 -14.12
CA GLU A 160 -20.55 -39.56 -14.47
C GLU A 160 -19.74 -40.06 -13.25
N GLY A 161 -19.55 -39.22 -12.23
CA GLY A 161 -18.94 -39.65 -10.96
C GLY A 161 -19.72 -40.81 -10.31
N ASN A 162 -19.02 -41.87 -9.92
CA ASN A 162 -19.59 -42.88 -9.02
C ASN A 162 -19.62 -42.32 -7.59
N VAL A 163 -20.56 -42.79 -6.78
CA VAL A 163 -20.57 -42.59 -5.33
C VAL A 163 -20.12 -43.89 -4.68
N VAL A 164 -18.96 -43.86 -4.03
CA VAL A 164 -18.31 -45.04 -3.44
C VAL A 164 -18.03 -44.78 -1.96
N ALA A 165 -18.89 -45.33 -1.10
CA ALA A 165 -18.85 -45.00 0.30
C ALA A 165 -19.16 -46.19 1.21
N PHE A 166 -18.66 -46.11 2.45
CA PHE A 166 -18.98 -47.05 3.54
C PHE A 166 -18.52 -48.50 3.32
N ASN A 167 -17.72 -48.80 2.29
CA ASN A 167 -17.20 -50.15 2.05
C ASN A 167 -16.17 -50.53 3.13
N GLY A 168 -16.03 -51.83 3.41
CA GLY A 168 -15.18 -52.33 4.50
C GLY A 168 -13.68 -52.16 4.26
N GLN A 169 -13.25 -51.98 3.00
CA GLN A 169 -11.86 -51.78 2.61
C GLN A 169 -11.71 -50.47 1.81
N HIS A 170 -10.98 -50.48 0.69
CA HIS A 170 -10.76 -49.29 -0.12
C HIS A 170 -12.01 -48.88 -0.88
N GLY A 171 -12.12 -47.58 -1.21
CA GLY A 171 -13.13 -47.12 -2.17
C GLY A 171 -12.87 -47.74 -3.54
N VAL A 172 -11.71 -47.46 -4.10
CA VAL A 172 -11.22 -47.97 -5.38
C VAL A 172 -9.84 -48.60 -5.18
N LEU A 173 -9.69 -49.85 -5.58
CA LEU A 173 -8.42 -50.55 -5.59
C LEU A 173 -8.02 -50.84 -7.04
N ILE A 174 -6.85 -50.34 -7.44
CA ILE A 174 -6.23 -50.65 -8.74
C ILE A 174 -5.07 -51.59 -8.45
N SER A 175 -5.19 -52.83 -8.89
CA SER A 175 -4.23 -53.89 -8.57
C SER A 175 -3.76 -54.59 -9.85
N ASN A 176 -2.48 -54.44 -10.16
CA ASN A 176 -1.82 -55.15 -11.26
C ASN A 176 -0.36 -55.42 -10.87
N THR A 177 0.18 -56.57 -11.26
CA THR A 177 1.56 -56.94 -10.94
C THR A 177 2.54 -56.37 -11.97
N GLY A 178 3.13 -55.21 -11.65
CA GLY A 178 4.35 -54.69 -12.30
C GLY A 178 4.17 -54.08 -13.68
N LEU A 179 2.94 -53.72 -14.06
CA LEU A 179 2.62 -53.07 -15.34
C LEU A 179 1.78 -51.82 -15.12
N ASP A 180 2.00 -50.82 -15.98
CA ASP A 180 1.15 -49.64 -16.14
C ASP A 180 -0.28 -50.07 -16.48
N THR A 181 -1.25 -49.59 -15.69
CA THR A 181 -2.68 -49.84 -15.92
C THR A 181 -3.36 -48.74 -16.71
N SER A 182 -2.90 -47.50 -16.66
CA SER A 182 -3.56 -46.36 -17.32
C SER A 182 -5.06 -46.26 -16.98
N ASP A 183 -5.42 -46.61 -15.74
CA ASP A 183 -6.77 -46.58 -15.20
C ASP A 183 -7.09 -45.19 -14.67
N GLN A 184 -8.14 -44.57 -15.21
CA GLN A 184 -8.56 -43.22 -14.86
C GLN A 184 -9.58 -43.23 -13.72
N VAL A 185 -9.36 -42.45 -12.66
CA VAL A 185 -10.33 -42.26 -11.58
C VAL A 185 -10.72 -40.78 -11.52
N ARG A 186 -11.87 -40.43 -12.10
CA ARG A 186 -12.23 -39.03 -12.38
C ARG A 186 -13.57 -38.66 -11.75
N ARG A 187 -13.60 -37.56 -10.98
CA ARG A 187 -14.81 -36.96 -10.38
C ARG A 187 -15.74 -37.91 -9.63
N ASN A 188 -15.21 -38.98 -9.06
CA ASN A 188 -15.97 -39.85 -8.17
C ASN A 188 -16.11 -39.19 -6.80
N SER A 189 -17.24 -39.42 -6.15
CA SER A 189 -17.43 -39.12 -4.72
C SER A 189 -17.02 -40.35 -3.93
N ILE A 190 -15.83 -40.33 -3.32
CA ILE A 190 -15.26 -41.48 -2.61
C ILE A 190 -15.00 -41.08 -1.16
N TYR A 191 -15.76 -41.63 -0.22
CA TYR A 191 -15.71 -41.19 1.18
C TYR A 191 -16.20 -42.23 2.20
N ALA A 192 -15.79 -42.08 3.45
CA ALA A 192 -16.10 -42.94 4.58
C ALA A 192 -15.92 -44.45 4.31
N ASN A 193 -14.93 -44.85 3.52
CA ASN A 193 -14.57 -46.25 3.34
C ASN A 193 -13.66 -46.71 4.49
N GLY A 194 -13.51 -48.02 4.69
CA GLY A 194 -12.77 -48.58 5.82
C GLY A 194 -11.26 -48.31 5.74
N TYR A 195 -10.72 -48.22 4.52
CA TYR A 195 -9.32 -47.87 4.20
C TYR A 195 -9.28 -46.64 3.26
N LEU A 196 -8.20 -46.45 2.50
CA LEU A 196 -8.07 -45.35 1.53
C LEU A 196 -9.17 -45.39 0.47
N GLY A 197 -9.61 -44.22 0.02
CA GLY A 197 -10.54 -44.05 -1.09
C GLY A 197 -9.98 -44.48 -2.44
N ILE A 198 -8.70 -44.25 -2.74
CA ILE A 198 -8.01 -44.83 -3.90
C ILE A 198 -6.72 -45.49 -3.41
N LYS A 199 -6.43 -46.70 -3.89
CA LYS A 199 -5.19 -47.42 -3.56
C LYS A 199 -4.61 -48.13 -4.78
N HIS A 200 -3.29 -48.05 -4.93
CA HIS A 200 -2.52 -48.79 -5.93
C HIS A 200 -1.81 -50.02 -5.36
N GLY A 201 -1.89 -51.13 -6.09
CA GLY A 201 -1.06 -52.32 -5.91
C GLY A 201 -1.41 -53.19 -4.70
N SER A 202 -1.11 -52.72 -3.48
CA SER A 202 -1.25 -53.50 -2.24
C SER A 202 -2.62 -53.35 -1.58
N LEU A 203 -2.97 -54.32 -0.74
CA LEU A 203 -4.20 -54.32 0.09
C LEU A 203 -3.99 -53.66 1.47
N ASP A 204 -2.87 -52.95 1.66
CA ASP A 204 -2.64 -52.18 2.88
C ASP A 204 -3.36 -50.84 2.84
N TYR A 205 -3.53 -50.21 4.01
CA TYR A 205 -4.18 -48.92 4.16
C TYR A 205 -3.21 -47.73 4.12
N ILE A 206 -2.01 -47.93 3.58
CA ILE A 206 -0.95 -46.91 3.56
C ILE A 206 -0.87 -46.32 2.15
N PRO A 207 -0.88 -44.99 1.97
CA PRO A 207 -0.73 -44.39 0.65
C PRO A 207 0.64 -44.75 0.07
N THR A 208 0.70 -44.95 -1.26
CA THR A 208 1.97 -45.16 -1.95
C THR A 208 2.80 -43.87 -1.83
N PRO A 209 4.01 -43.89 -1.24
CA PRO A 209 4.76 -42.67 -0.99
C PRO A 209 5.13 -41.96 -2.29
N ASN A 210 5.05 -40.62 -2.31
CA ASN A 210 5.61 -39.86 -3.41
C ASN A 210 7.12 -40.11 -3.54
N ASP A 211 7.57 -40.57 -4.70
CA ASP A 211 8.98 -40.79 -5.00
C ASP A 211 9.57 -39.65 -5.87
N SER A 212 10.85 -39.75 -6.24
CA SER A 212 11.45 -38.81 -7.18
C SER A 212 11.18 -39.23 -8.62
N LEU A 213 10.52 -38.36 -9.38
CA LEU A 213 10.23 -38.47 -10.81
C LEU A 213 9.20 -39.55 -11.21
N ASP A 214 8.52 -40.18 -10.26
CA ASP A 214 7.49 -41.20 -10.53
C ASP A 214 8.07 -42.41 -11.26
N ALA A 215 9.22 -42.88 -10.77
CA ALA A 215 10.03 -43.86 -11.47
C ALA A 215 9.56 -45.31 -11.26
N ASP A 216 8.65 -45.54 -10.32
CA ASP A 216 8.22 -46.86 -9.90
C ASP A 216 7.19 -47.48 -10.86
N PRO A 217 7.44 -48.67 -11.43
CA PRO A 217 6.45 -49.35 -12.26
C PRO A 217 5.35 -49.99 -11.39
N GLY A 218 4.12 -50.01 -11.88
CA GLY A 218 3.02 -50.65 -11.16
C GLY A 218 1.65 -50.15 -11.59
N SER A 219 0.65 -50.45 -10.78
CA SER A 219 -0.70 -49.92 -10.93
C SER A 219 -0.65 -48.41 -11.02
N ASN A 220 -1.13 -47.89 -12.15
CA ASN A 220 -1.05 -46.48 -12.53
C ASN A 220 0.36 -45.86 -12.45
N ASN A 221 1.41 -46.65 -12.70
CA ASN A 221 2.81 -46.25 -12.48
C ASN A 221 3.08 -45.66 -11.09
N SER A 222 2.28 -46.05 -10.09
CA SER A 222 2.35 -45.49 -8.74
C SER A 222 2.25 -43.96 -8.70
N GLN A 223 1.53 -43.37 -9.66
CA GLN A 223 1.47 -41.94 -9.92
C GLN A 223 1.47 -41.09 -8.64
N ASN A 224 2.52 -40.27 -8.49
CA ASN A 224 2.63 -39.33 -7.39
C ASN A 224 1.41 -38.40 -7.30
N TYR A 225 0.91 -38.18 -6.08
CA TYR A 225 -0.20 -37.28 -5.80
C TYR A 225 0.27 -35.84 -5.51
N PRO A 226 -0.60 -34.82 -5.70
CA PRO A 226 -0.28 -33.44 -5.35
C PRO A 226 -0.04 -33.24 -3.86
N VAL A 227 0.79 -32.26 -3.48
CA VAL A 227 1.04 -31.88 -2.09
C VAL A 227 0.66 -30.41 -1.90
N PHE A 228 -0.32 -30.14 -1.03
CA PHE A 228 -0.70 -28.77 -0.70
C PHE A 228 0.34 -28.09 0.19
N THR A 229 0.67 -26.85 -0.14
CA THR A 229 1.44 -25.93 0.71
C THR A 229 0.54 -24.92 1.42
N GLN A 230 -0.62 -24.60 0.85
CA GLN A 230 -1.60 -23.69 1.43
C GLN A 230 -3.00 -24.06 0.94
N VAL A 231 -3.97 -24.06 1.86
CA VAL A 231 -5.40 -24.12 1.55
C VAL A 231 -6.10 -23.15 2.50
N GLU A 232 -6.23 -21.91 2.05
CA GLU A 232 -6.80 -20.83 2.86
C GLU A 232 -8.09 -20.31 2.25
N ARG A 233 -9.08 -20.03 3.08
CA ARG A 233 -10.36 -19.47 2.65
C ARG A 233 -10.52 -18.02 3.07
N ASP A 234 -11.01 -17.22 2.14
CA ASP A 234 -11.54 -15.88 2.36
C ASP A 234 -13.00 -15.91 1.92
N SER A 235 -13.91 -15.92 2.91
CA SER A 235 -15.35 -16.06 2.66
C SER A 235 -15.67 -17.33 1.87
N ALA A 236 -16.05 -17.20 0.59
CA ALA A 236 -16.39 -18.29 -0.33
C ALA A 236 -15.23 -18.70 -1.25
N ILE A 237 -14.14 -17.93 -1.28
CA ILE A 237 -12.99 -18.18 -2.15
C ILE A 237 -11.94 -18.96 -1.37
N VAL A 238 -11.49 -20.10 -1.90
CA VAL A 238 -10.34 -20.84 -1.41
C VAL A 238 -9.14 -20.56 -2.29
N TYR A 239 -8.08 -20.04 -1.70
CA TYR A 239 -6.74 -19.96 -2.26
C TYR A 239 -6.03 -21.28 -2.02
N LEU A 240 -5.67 -21.96 -3.10
CA LEU A 240 -4.90 -23.18 -3.04
C LEU A 240 -3.52 -22.97 -3.64
N SER A 241 -2.50 -23.50 -2.98
CA SER A 241 -1.18 -23.65 -3.58
C SER A 241 -0.57 -24.99 -3.18
N GLY A 242 0.32 -25.49 -4.03
CA GLY A 242 1.01 -26.73 -3.77
C GLY A 242 2.04 -27.08 -4.82
N THR A 243 2.53 -28.31 -4.74
CA THR A 243 3.55 -28.86 -5.62
C THR A 243 3.14 -30.24 -6.15
N LEU A 244 3.72 -30.61 -7.28
CA LEU A 244 3.72 -31.98 -7.78
C LEU A 244 5.13 -32.27 -8.30
N ASN A 245 5.68 -33.43 -7.91
CA ASN A 245 6.86 -34.02 -8.54
C ASN A 245 6.41 -35.31 -9.23
N SER A 246 6.55 -35.41 -10.54
CA SER A 246 6.21 -36.62 -11.31
C SER A 246 7.01 -36.66 -12.63
N TYR A 247 6.55 -37.38 -13.65
CA TYR A 247 7.25 -37.51 -14.94
C TYR A 247 7.65 -36.14 -15.53
N PRO A 248 8.91 -35.95 -15.95
CA PRO A 248 9.39 -34.70 -16.53
C PRO A 248 8.71 -34.29 -17.84
N ASN A 249 8.53 -32.96 -18.02
CA ASN A 249 7.94 -32.35 -19.22
C ASN A 249 6.59 -32.95 -19.62
N ALA A 250 5.78 -33.33 -18.63
CA ALA A 250 4.46 -33.93 -18.83
C ALA A 250 3.36 -33.00 -18.30
N ILE A 251 2.16 -33.17 -18.82
CA ILE A 251 0.97 -32.45 -18.37
C ILE A 251 0.15 -33.38 -17.49
N PHE A 252 -0.26 -32.88 -16.34
CA PHE A 252 -1.13 -33.57 -15.40
C PHE A 252 -2.41 -32.76 -15.20
N THR A 253 -3.53 -33.47 -15.10
CA THR A 253 -4.80 -32.89 -14.68
C THR A 253 -4.95 -33.11 -13.18
N LEU A 254 -4.95 -32.02 -12.41
CA LEU A 254 -5.27 -32.06 -10.99
C LEU A 254 -6.77 -31.96 -10.79
N GLU A 255 -7.35 -32.79 -9.93
CA GLU A 255 -8.73 -32.63 -9.44
C GLU A 255 -8.72 -32.40 -7.93
N PHE A 256 -9.54 -31.46 -7.49
CA PHE A 256 -9.63 -31.03 -6.11
C PHE A 256 -10.97 -31.46 -5.52
N PHE A 257 -10.92 -31.96 -4.29
CA PHE A 257 -12.08 -32.47 -3.58
C PHE A 257 -12.13 -31.95 -2.15
N THR A 258 -13.33 -31.67 -1.65
CA THR A 258 -13.56 -31.37 -0.22
C THR A 258 -14.09 -32.58 0.51
N ASN A 259 -13.74 -32.68 1.79
CA ASN A 259 -14.15 -33.75 2.69
C ASN A 259 -14.65 -33.17 4.02
N ASP A 260 -15.64 -33.82 4.62
CA ASP A 260 -16.17 -33.43 5.93
C ASP A 260 -15.14 -33.63 7.05
N SER A 261 -14.22 -34.59 6.88
CA SER A 261 -13.11 -34.86 7.81
C SER A 261 -11.99 -35.63 7.12
N ALA A 262 -10.79 -35.61 7.69
CA ALA A 262 -9.74 -36.55 7.32
C ALA A 262 -10.15 -37.99 7.69
N ASP A 263 -9.80 -38.97 6.85
CA ASP A 263 -9.81 -40.38 7.26
C ASP A 263 -8.71 -40.64 8.33
N ALA A 264 -8.81 -41.76 9.05
CA ALA A 264 -7.84 -42.17 10.06
C ALA A 264 -6.40 -42.27 9.53
N SER A 265 -6.22 -42.55 8.24
CA SER A 265 -4.91 -42.51 7.58
C SER A 265 -4.32 -41.10 7.44
N GLY A 266 -5.17 -40.06 7.48
CA GLY A 266 -4.82 -38.67 7.16
C GLY A 266 -4.77 -38.37 5.65
N TYR A 267 -5.01 -39.37 4.81
CA TYR A 267 -5.04 -39.28 3.35
C TYR A 267 -6.44 -39.60 2.82
N GLY A 268 -6.59 -39.60 1.50
CA GLY A 268 -7.22 -40.79 0.94
C GLY A 268 -8.69 -40.66 0.55
N GLU A 269 -9.40 -39.56 0.77
CA GLU A 269 -10.81 -39.46 0.35
C GLU A 269 -11.11 -38.19 -0.43
N GLY A 270 -12.16 -38.22 -1.24
CA GLY A 270 -12.61 -37.09 -2.04
C GLY A 270 -14.12 -37.15 -2.22
N LYS A 271 -14.85 -36.53 -1.28
CA LYS A 271 -16.32 -36.56 -1.28
C LYS A 271 -16.93 -35.64 -2.33
N ASN A 272 -16.63 -34.35 -2.30
CA ASN A 272 -17.22 -33.39 -3.22
C ASN A 272 -16.15 -32.87 -4.19
N PHE A 273 -16.32 -33.12 -5.48
CA PHE A 273 -15.49 -32.50 -6.51
C PHE A 273 -15.75 -30.99 -6.55
N VAL A 274 -14.70 -30.18 -6.44
CA VAL A 274 -14.80 -28.70 -6.38
C VAL A 274 -14.07 -27.98 -7.52
N GLY A 275 -13.18 -28.65 -8.24
CA GLY A 275 -12.47 -28.02 -9.34
C GLY A 275 -11.37 -28.89 -9.93
N SER A 276 -10.81 -28.42 -11.05
CA SER A 276 -9.70 -29.10 -11.72
C SER A 276 -8.85 -28.12 -12.48
N MET A 277 -7.55 -28.38 -12.59
CA MET A 277 -6.62 -27.59 -13.39
C MET A 277 -5.58 -28.46 -14.07
N ASN A 278 -4.96 -27.96 -15.14
CA ASN A 278 -3.83 -28.63 -15.77
C ASN A 278 -2.53 -27.97 -15.32
N VAL A 279 -1.54 -28.79 -14.99
CA VAL A 279 -0.17 -28.36 -14.62
C VAL A 279 0.84 -29.05 -15.52
N ALA A 280 1.98 -28.40 -15.76
CA ALA A 280 3.08 -28.96 -16.51
C ALA A 280 4.33 -29.05 -15.63
N THR A 281 4.97 -30.22 -15.63
CA THR A 281 6.25 -30.44 -14.95
C THR A 281 7.42 -29.93 -15.78
N ASP A 282 8.47 -29.47 -15.10
CA ASP A 282 9.73 -29.08 -15.73
C ASP A 282 10.60 -30.30 -16.10
N SER A 283 11.82 -30.04 -16.56
CA SER A 283 12.77 -31.10 -16.92
C SER A 283 13.28 -31.93 -15.73
N ALA A 284 13.04 -31.46 -14.50
CA ALA A 284 13.31 -32.16 -13.25
C ALA A 284 12.03 -32.76 -12.64
N GLY A 285 10.92 -32.80 -13.38
CA GLY A 285 9.67 -33.39 -12.91
C GLY A 285 8.88 -32.52 -11.95
N ASN A 286 9.31 -31.29 -11.65
CA ASN A 286 8.69 -30.43 -10.65
C ASN A 286 7.68 -29.47 -11.28
N THR A 287 6.62 -29.18 -10.54
CA THR A 287 5.74 -28.04 -10.82
C THR A 287 5.18 -27.48 -9.52
N THR A 288 4.83 -26.20 -9.55
CA THR A 288 4.03 -25.54 -8.52
C THR A 288 2.69 -25.15 -9.11
N PHE A 289 1.65 -25.18 -8.30
CA PHE A 289 0.32 -24.74 -8.71
C PHE A 289 -0.24 -23.73 -7.71
N PHE A 290 -1.01 -22.80 -8.24
CA PHE A 290 -1.79 -21.82 -7.49
C PHE A 290 -3.10 -21.61 -8.23
N ASP A 291 -4.21 -21.66 -7.50
CA ASP A 291 -5.54 -21.37 -8.06
C ASP A 291 -6.46 -20.78 -6.99
N THR A 292 -7.61 -20.30 -7.43
CA THR A 292 -8.70 -19.89 -6.57
C THR A 292 -9.97 -20.65 -6.93
N LEU A 293 -10.59 -21.30 -5.95
CA LEU A 293 -11.84 -22.01 -6.12
C LEU A 293 -12.97 -21.27 -5.42
N ASP A 294 -14.08 -21.06 -6.11
CA ASP A 294 -15.34 -20.64 -5.49
C ASP A 294 -16.05 -21.89 -4.94
N ILE A 295 -16.03 -22.05 -3.61
CA ILE A 295 -16.64 -23.20 -2.93
C ILE A 295 -17.93 -22.85 -2.20
N ALA A 296 -18.62 -21.76 -2.58
CA ALA A 296 -19.83 -21.28 -1.90
C ALA A 296 -20.92 -22.36 -1.65
N ASN A 297 -20.85 -23.51 -2.32
CA ASN A 297 -21.81 -24.61 -2.23
C ASN A 297 -21.23 -25.98 -1.81
N ALA A 298 -19.96 -26.08 -1.40
CA ALA A 298 -19.33 -27.35 -1.03
C ALA A 298 -18.80 -27.31 0.42
N PRO A 299 -19.51 -27.92 1.40
CA PRO A 299 -19.00 -28.02 2.75
C PRO A 299 -17.81 -28.98 2.81
N GLY A 300 -16.81 -28.64 3.61
CA GLY A 300 -15.70 -29.53 3.95
C GLY A 300 -14.74 -28.86 4.93
N GLU A 301 -14.13 -29.67 5.78
CA GLU A 301 -13.12 -29.23 6.75
C GLU A 301 -11.70 -29.36 6.17
N CYS A 302 -11.53 -30.19 5.13
CA CYS A 302 -10.26 -30.32 4.44
C CYS A 302 -10.40 -30.57 2.94
N MET A 303 -9.29 -30.38 2.23
CA MET A 303 -9.15 -30.58 0.80
C MET A 303 -8.15 -31.71 0.50
N THR A 304 -8.46 -32.52 -0.51
CA THR A 304 -7.56 -33.50 -1.11
C THR A 304 -7.49 -33.28 -2.62
N ALA A 305 -6.49 -33.88 -3.26
CA ALA A 305 -6.34 -33.82 -4.70
C ALA A 305 -5.86 -35.14 -5.30
N THR A 306 -6.16 -35.35 -6.57
CA THR A 306 -5.51 -36.38 -7.40
C THR A 306 -4.77 -35.72 -8.56
N ALA A 307 -3.77 -36.41 -9.11
CA ALA A 307 -3.10 -36.07 -10.37
C ALA A 307 -3.38 -37.19 -11.38
N THR A 308 -3.85 -36.83 -12.57
CA THR A 308 -4.01 -37.78 -13.69
C THR A 308 -3.09 -37.39 -14.83
N ASP A 309 -2.25 -38.31 -15.29
CA ASP A 309 -1.38 -38.09 -16.45
C ASP A 309 -2.15 -38.14 -17.79
N PHE A 310 -1.43 -37.95 -18.90
CA PHE A 310 -2.02 -38.00 -20.24
C PHE A 310 -2.53 -39.40 -20.65
N TYR A 311 -1.93 -40.47 -20.14
CA TYR A 311 -2.29 -41.85 -20.47
C TYR A 311 -3.47 -42.36 -19.66
N GLY A 312 -3.76 -41.70 -18.54
CA GLY A 312 -4.88 -41.98 -17.65
C GLY A 312 -4.48 -42.42 -16.25
N ASN A 313 -3.19 -42.55 -15.96
CA ASN A 313 -2.70 -42.92 -14.64
C ASN A 313 -3.12 -41.87 -13.62
N THR A 314 -4.08 -42.22 -12.76
CA THR A 314 -4.55 -41.34 -11.68
C THR A 314 -3.90 -41.74 -10.39
N SER A 315 -3.37 -40.78 -9.64
CA SER A 315 -2.78 -40.97 -8.30
C SER A 315 -3.82 -41.44 -7.27
N GLU A 316 -3.36 -41.95 -6.12
CA GLU A 316 -4.16 -41.90 -4.91
C GLU A 316 -4.54 -40.45 -4.53
N PHE A 317 -5.47 -40.27 -3.59
CA PHE A 317 -5.73 -38.94 -3.04
C PHE A 317 -4.55 -38.47 -2.18
N SER A 318 -4.23 -37.19 -2.29
CA SER A 318 -3.26 -36.50 -1.45
C SER A 318 -3.59 -36.62 0.05
N GLN A 319 -2.63 -36.20 0.87
CA GLN A 319 -2.92 -35.89 2.27
C GLN A 319 -4.05 -34.84 2.36
N CYS A 320 -4.93 -34.99 3.33
CA CYS A 320 -6.02 -34.06 3.61
C CYS A 320 -5.45 -32.78 4.25
N ALA A 321 -5.53 -31.67 3.51
CA ALA A 321 -5.07 -30.36 3.94
C ALA A 321 -6.24 -29.56 4.54
N ALA A 322 -6.11 -29.16 5.81
CA ALA A 322 -7.14 -28.39 6.49
C ALA A 322 -7.42 -27.08 5.75
N ILE A 323 -8.70 -26.74 5.56
CA ILE A 323 -9.09 -25.46 4.97
C ILE A 323 -9.15 -24.44 6.10
N THR A 324 -8.14 -23.56 6.19
CA THR A 324 -8.02 -22.57 7.26
C THR A 324 -8.50 -21.19 6.82
N LEU A 325 -9.11 -20.41 7.71
CA LEU A 325 -9.43 -19.01 7.40
C LEU A 325 -8.14 -18.22 7.14
N LYS A 326 -8.13 -17.43 6.06
CA LYS A 326 -7.04 -16.52 5.75
C LYS A 326 -6.97 -15.47 6.85
N GLN A 327 -5.81 -15.33 7.47
CA GLN A 327 -5.62 -14.39 8.57
C GLN A 327 -5.64 -12.94 8.02
N PRO A 328 -6.49 -12.04 8.57
CA PRO A 328 -6.52 -10.63 8.17
C PRO A 328 -5.22 -9.88 8.46
N SER A 329 -4.80 -9.01 7.54
CA SER A 329 -3.78 -7.98 7.79
C SER A 329 -4.42 -6.63 8.05
N LEU A 330 -3.89 -5.87 9.02
CA LEU A 330 -4.35 -4.54 9.38
C LEU A 330 -3.35 -3.48 8.90
N SER A 331 -3.84 -2.42 8.26
CA SER A 331 -3.02 -1.27 7.84
C SER A 331 -3.72 0.05 8.14
N VAL A 332 -2.96 1.12 8.38
CA VAL A 332 -3.49 2.48 8.59
C VAL A 332 -3.10 3.34 7.38
N LYS A 333 -4.03 4.08 6.79
CA LYS A 333 -3.77 4.93 5.63
C LYS A 333 -3.30 6.33 6.02
N ASP A 334 -2.34 6.84 5.26
CA ASP A 334 -1.90 8.23 5.35
C ASP A 334 -2.99 9.22 4.92
N VAL A 335 -2.93 10.42 5.47
CA VAL A 335 -3.86 11.53 5.22
C VAL A 335 -3.08 12.80 4.88
N SER A 336 -3.65 13.68 4.07
CA SER A 336 -3.15 15.05 3.96
C SER A 336 -4.29 16.04 3.79
N LEU A 337 -4.14 17.21 4.41
CA LEU A 337 -5.12 18.29 4.35
C LEU A 337 -4.46 19.64 4.63
N THR A 338 -5.12 20.73 4.24
CA THR A 338 -4.74 22.08 4.64
C THR A 338 -5.28 22.39 6.04
N GLU A 339 -4.47 23.06 6.84
CA GLU A 339 -4.80 23.45 8.22
C GLU A 339 -6.05 24.34 8.29
N GLY A 340 -6.10 25.38 7.45
CA GLY A 340 -7.20 26.32 7.34
C GLY A 340 -7.06 27.50 8.31
N ASN A 341 -7.51 28.69 7.92
CA ASN A 341 -7.26 29.91 8.72
C ASN A 341 -8.03 30.04 10.07
N SER A 342 -8.98 29.12 10.35
CA SER A 342 -9.80 29.13 11.57
C SER A 342 -10.68 27.88 11.67
N GLY A 343 -11.02 27.48 12.89
CA GLY A 343 -11.99 26.40 13.14
C GLY A 343 -11.33 25.04 13.26
N VAL A 344 -12.08 23.97 13.00
CA VAL A 344 -11.59 22.59 13.11
C VAL A 344 -11.85 21.83 11.81
N ALA A 345 -10.80 21.29 11.22
CA ALA A 345 -10.86 20.27 10.17
C ALA A 345 -10.64 18.87 10.78
N PHE A 346 -10.92 17.81 10.02
CA PHE A 346 -10.74 16.43 10.49
C PHE A 346 -9.86 15.62 9.55
N ALA A 347 -8.73 15.13 10.06
CA ALA A 347 -7.94 14.09 9.42
C ALA A 347 -8.61 12.73 9.67
N ASN A 348 -9.13 12.11 8.61
CA ASN A 348 -9.86 10.84 8.68
C ASN A 348 -8.95 9.69 8.26
N PHE A 349 -8.32 9.04 9.23
CA PHE A 349 -7.49 7.85 9.00
C PHE A 349 -8.38 6.63 8.77
N SER A 350 -8.21 5.96 7.63
CA SER A 350 -8.81 4.65 7.38
C SER A 350 -7.89 3.58 7.96
N ILE A 351 -8.44 2.74 8.83
CA ILE A 351 -7.80 1.53 9.32
C ILE A 351 -8.47 0.38 8.58
N ASP A 352 -7.71 -0.27 7.71
CA ASP A 352 -8.20 -1.27 6.77
C ASP A 352 -7.79 -2.68 7.21
N LEU A 353 -8.66 -3.66 6.96
CA LEU A 353 -8.44 -5.09 7.14
C LEU A 353 -8.51 -5.81 5.79
N LEU A 354 -7.49 -6.62 5.46
CA LEU A 354 -7.48 -7.42 4.24
C LEU A 354 -7.05 -8.88 4.50
N PRO A 355 -7.91 -9.87 4.24
CA PRO A 355 -9.35 -9.74 3.98
C PRO A 355 -10.14 -9.29 5.23
N ALA A 356 -11.43 -9.04 5.06
CA ALA A 356 -12.34 -8.88 6.19
C ALA A 356 -12.34 -10.16 7.06
N SER A 357 -12.47 -10.00 8.38
CA SER A 357 -12.51 -11.15 9.28
C SER A 357 -13.93 -11.73 9.39
N GLU A 358 -14.02 -13.06 9.54
CA GLU A 358 -15.25 -13.73 9.98
C GLU A 358 -15.43 -13.65 11.52
N ASP A 359 -14.38 -13.27 12.24
CA ASP A 359 -14.38 -13.07 13.68
C ASP A 359 -14.34 -11.58 14.05
N THR A 360 -14.61 -11.28 15.32
CA THR A 360 -14.46 -9.92 15.83
C THR A 360 -12.97 -9.58 16.02
N ILE A 361 -12.56 -8.39 15.58
CA ILE A 361 -11.22 -7.84 15.79
C ILE A 361 -11.30 -6.58 16.65
N THR A 362 -10.47 -6.50 17.69
CA THR A 362 -10.25 -5.26 18.46
C THR A 362 -8.85 -4.71 18.20
N VAL A 363 -8.74 -3.38 18.14
CA VAL A 363 -7.48 -2.65 17.97
C VAL A 363 -7.51 -1.38 18.82
N GLU A 364 -6.40 -1.03 19.44
CA GLU A 364 -6.22 0.24 20.16
C GLU A 364 -5.40 1.22 19.32
N PHE A 365 -5.68 2.52 19.46
CA PHE A 365 -5.00 3.58 18.71
C PHE A 365 -4.70 4.81 19.56
N PHE A 366 -3.70 5.58 19.14
CA PHE A 366 -3.32 6.87 19.73
C PHE A 366 -2.54 7.73 18.72
N THR A 367 -2.57 9.05 18.90
CA THR A 367 -1.78 9.99 18.09
C THR A 367 -0.38 10.23 18.66
N VAL A 368 0.57 10.60 17.78
CA VAL A 368 1.97 10.89 18.12
C VAL A 368 2.43 12.12 17.34
N ASP A 369 2.99 13.10 18.06
CA ASP A 369 3.59 14.33 17.51
C ASP A 369 4.77 14.03 16.56
N ASP A 370 4.86 14.76 15.44
CA ASP A 370 6.02 14.69 14.50
C ASP A 370 6.18 15.94 13.62
N GLY A 371 6.48 17.09 14.23
CA GLY A 371 6.48 18.38 13.54
C GLY A 371 5.31 19.21 14.04
N ALA A 372 4.10 18.74 13.76
CA ALA A 372 2.88 19.27 14.36
C ALA A 372 2.74 18.70 15.78
N THR A 373 2.36 19.54 16.75
CA THR A 373 2.24 19.16 18.15
C THR A 373 0.94 19.63 18.79
N VAL A 374 0.44 18.84 19.75
CA VAL A 374 -0.71 19.24 20.58
C VAL A 374 -0.40 20.48 21.44
N ALA A 375 0.88 20.72 21.72
CA ALA A 375 1.32 21.85 22.55
C ALA A 375 1.28 23.19 21.79
N ASP A 376 1.58 23.16 20.49
CA ASP A 376 1.53 24.32 19.60
C ASP A 376 0.10 24.59 19.12
N GLY A 377 -0.74 23.54 19.10
CA GLY A 377 -2.18 23.66 18.96
C GLY A 377 -2.71 23.09 17.64
N ASP A 378 -1.84 22.57 16.79
CA ASP A 378 -2.11 22.17 15.39
C ASP A 378 -3.15 21.05 15.30
N TYR A 379 -3.17 20.15 16.29
CA TYR A 379 -4.16 19.09 16.37
C TYR A 379 -4.52 18.69 17.81
N SER A 380 -5.62 17.96 17.97
CA SER A 380 -6.06 17.43 19.27
C SER A 380 -5.69 15.96 19.44
N ASP A 381 -5.03 15.62 20.55
CA ASP A 381 -4.70 14.23 20.90
C ASP A 381 -5.95 13.33 20.87
N THR A 382 -5.85 12.19 20.19
CA THR A 382 -6.94 11.24 20.00
C THR A 382 -6.44 9.83 20.30
N THR A 383 -7.08 9.16 21.27
CA THR A 383 -6.81 7.76 21.63
C THR A 383 -8.11 6.99 21.87
N GLY A 384 -8.08 5.68 21.65
CA GLY A 384 -9.23 4.83 21.89
C GLY A 384 -9.04 3.40 21.43
N ALA A 385 -10.15 2.68 21.31
CA ALA A 385 -10.20 1.33 20.76
C ALA A 385 -11.31 1.23 19.72
N LEU A 386 -11.10 0.42 18.69
CA LEU A 386 -12.08 0.06 17.68
C LEU A 386 -12.40 -1.42 17.76
N THR A 387 -13.60 -1.75 17.29
CA THR A 387 -14.04 -3.13 17.11
C THR A 387 -14.57 -3.28 15.69
N PHE A 388 -13.94 -4.15 14.91
CA PHE A 388 -14.46 -4.61 13.63
C PHE A 388 -15.38 -5.80 13.90
N MET A 389 -16.64 -5.65 13.52
CA MET A 389 -17.60 -6.75 13.50
C MET A 389 -17.29 -7.66 12.30
N PRO A 390 -17.69 -8.95 12.34
CA PRO A 390 -17.51 -9.85 11.22
C PRO A 390 -17.97 -9.25 9.88
N GLY A 391 -17.11 -9.33 8.86
CA GLY A 391 -17.34 -8.80 7.52
C GLY A 391 -17.03 -7.31 7.33
N GLU A 392 -16.64 -6.57 8.38
CA GLU A 392 -16.15 -5.19 8.22
C GLU A 392 -14.68 -5.18 7.79
N ASP A 393 -14.37 -4.41 6.76
CA ASP A 393 -13.03 -4.30 6.15
C ASP A 393 -12.34 -2.96 6.41
N HIS A 394 -13.05 -1.96 6.97
CA HIS A 394 -12.45 -0.68 7.35
C HIS A 394 -13.17 0.01 8.50
N LYS A 395 -12.44 0.84 9.25
CA LYS A 395 -12.96 1.81 10.22
C LYS A 395 -12.25 3.13 10.07
N ILE A 396 -12.94 4.21 10.42
CA ILE A 396 -12.39 5.56 10.34
C ILE A 396 -12.12 6.09 11.75
N VAL A 397 -10.92 6.63 11.97
CA VAL A 397 -10.57 7.46 13.12
C VAL A 397 -10.41 8.90 12.66
N SER A 398 -11.19 9.81 13.24
CA SER A 398 -11.11 11.24 12.95
C SER A 398 -10.28 11.95 14.01
N VAL A 399 -9.21 12.62 13.60
CA VAL A 399 -8.39 13.49 14.44
C VAL A 399 -8.69 14.95 14.09
N ALA A 400 -8.95 15.78 15.09
CA ALA A 400 -9.25 17.20 14.89
C ALA A 400 -7.97 18.00 14.63
N ILE A 401 -7.94 18.75 13.53
CA ILE A 401 -6.90 19.71 13.15
C ILE A 401 -7.43 21.10 13.43
N ASN A 402 -6.73 21.90 14.22
CA ASN A 402 -7.16 23.24 14.57
C ASN A 402 -6.50 24.22 13.62
N GLY A 403 -7.32 25.03 12.93
CA GLY A 403 -6.82 26.03 12.02
C GLY A 403 -6.53 27.36 12.70
N ASP A 404 -5.39 27.98 12.40
CA ASP A 404 -5.07 29.33 12.84
C ASP A 404 -4.46 30.25 11.75
N THR A 405 -3.71 31.29 12.10
CA THR A 405 -3.16 32.25 11.12
C THR A 405 -1.64 32.44 11.27
N GLN A 406 -1.01 31.53 12.00
CA GLN A 406 0.41 31.48 12.27
C GLN A 406 1.11 30.89 11.06
N LEU A 407 2.01 31.68 10.46
CA LEU A 407 2.77 31.19 9.33
C LEU A 407 3.77 30.10 9.78
N GLU A 408 3.44 28.86 9.47
CA GLU A 408 4.22 27.66 9.83
C GLU A 408 4.79 26.96 8.60
N ALA A 409 5.52 25.86 8.79
CA ALA A 409 5.92 24.99 7.68
C ALA A 409 4.83 23.93 7.46
N ASP A 410 4.93 23.14 6.39
CA ASP A 410 4.16 21.90 6.34
C ASP A 410 4.68 20.95 7.42
N GLU A 411 3.77 20.38 8.19
CA GLU A 411 4.07 19.64 9.41
C GLU A 411 3.34 18.30 9.44
N THR A 412 3.82 17.36 10.27
CA THR A 412 3.26 16.01 10.34
C THR A 412 2.89 15.60 11.75
N PHE A 413 1.96 14.64 11.85
CA PHE A 413 1.77 13.82 13.04
C PHE A 413 1.33 12.43 12.58
N SER A 414 1.30 11.44 13.48
CA SER A 414 0.89 10.08 13.11
C SER A 414 -0.21 9.51 14.01
N LEU A 415 -1.10 8.71 13.44
CA LEU A 415 -2.00 7.82 14.17
C LEU A 415 -1.38 6.43 14.21
N ARG A 416 -1.15 5.90 15.41
CA ARG A 416 -0.57 4.56 15.61
C ARG A 416 -1.57 3.58 16.17
N VAL A 417 -1.44 2.32 15.77
CA VAL A 417 -2.28 1.20 16.24
C VAL A 417 -1.47 0.14 16.96
N TRP A 418 -2.09 -0.53 17.93
CA TRP A 418 -1.48 -1.60 18.71
C TRP A 418 -2.55 -2.50 19.35
N ASN A 419 -2.11 -3.55 20.06
CA ASN A 419 -2.98 -4.51 20.76
C ASN A 419 -4.06 -5.16 19.87
N VAL A 420 -3.70 -5.47 18.61
CA VAL A 420 -4.60 -6.14 17.65
C VAL A 420 -4.85 -7.59 18.05
N THR A 421 -6.12 -8.00 18.01
CA THR A 421 -6.53 -9.42 18.17
C THR A 421 -6.90 -10.02 16.83
N ASN A 422 -6.67 -11.31 16.61
CA ASN A 422 -7.14 -12.08 15.43
C ASN A 422 -6.71 -11.54 14.04
N ALA A 423 -5.74 -10.63 13.99
CA ALA A 423 -5.16 -10.09 12.76
C ALA A 423 -3.66 -9.81 12.97
N VAL A 424 -2.93 -9.66 11.87
CA VAL A 424 -1.51 -9.26 11.87
C VAL A 424 -1.41 -7.80 11.47
N ILE A 425 -0.60 -7.01 12.16
CA ILE A 425 -0.36 -5.61 11.78
C ILE A 425 0.66 -5.59 10.63
N GLU A 426 0.21 -5.17 9.45
CA GLU A 426 1.06 -4.94 8.27
C GLU A 426 1.62 -3.52 8.29
N ASP A 427 0.76 -2.53 8.59
CA ASP A 427 1.16 -1.15 8.81
C ASP A 427 0.55 -0.62 10.11
N SER A 428 1.43 -0.19 11.02
CA SER A 428 1.05 0.26 12.37
C SER A 428 0.83 1.77 12.46
N SER A 429 1.07 2.53 11.38
CA SER A 429 1.10 3.99 11.44
C SER A 429 0.51 4.61 10.17
N GLY A 430 -0.46 5.51 10.34
CA GLY A 430 -0.87 6.44 9.29
C GLY A 430 -0.29 7.80 9.60
N ASN A 431 0.43 8.40 8.66
CA ASN A 431 0.97 9.75 8.79
C ASN A 431 -0.04 10.76 8.24
N CYS A 432 -0.22 11.88 8.94
CA CYS A 432 -0.97 13.02 8.45
C CYS A 432 -0.03 14.17 8.14
N LEU A 433 -0.08 14.67 6.91
CA LEU A 433 0.57 15.93 6.50
C LEU A 433 -0.44 17.08 6.60
N ILE A 434 -0.16 18.05 7.47
CA ILE A 434 -0.87 19.32 7.57
C ILE A 434 -0.12 20.31 6.67
N MET A 435 -0.78 20.76 5.62
CA MET A 435 -0.23 21.73 4.67
C MET A 435 -0.55 23.14 5.12
N ASN A 436 0.48 23.98 5.23
CA ASN A 436 0.34 25.38 5.59
C ASN A 436 -0.36 26.18 4.47
N ASP A 437 -1.45 26.87 4.80
CA ASP A 437 -2.17 27.78 3.89
C ASP A 437 -2.05 29.28 4.26
N ASP A 438 -1.23 29.61 5.26
CA ASP A 438 -0.95 30.98 5.67
C ASP A 438 0.05 31.72 4.78
N SER A 439 -0.12 33.04 4.70
CA SER A 439 0.70 33.91 3.84
C SER A 439 1.11 35.21 4.51
N ALA A 440 2.34 35.65 4.22
CA ALA A 440 2.85 36.95 4.64
C ALA A 440 2.05 38.09 3.97
N GLN A 441 1.66 39.11 4.74
CA GLN A 441 0.86 40.23 4.25
C GLN A 441 1.74 41.40 3.78
N THR A 442 1.24 42.15 2.78
CA THR A 442 1.89 43.39 2.32
C THR A 442 1.30 44.60 3.03
N TYR A 443 2.14 45.37 3.71
CA TYR A 443 1.78 46.60 4.41
C TYR A 443 2.45 47.81 3.76
N GLN A 444 1.68 48.86 3.47
CA GLN A 444 2.19 50.10 2.86
C GLN A 444 2.14 51.25 3.86
N TYR A 445 3.27 51.91 4.07
CA TYR A 445 3.38 53.09 4.93
C TYR A 445 4.04 54.27 4.21
N GLY A 446 3.76 55.49 4.67
CA GLY A 446 4.31 56.72 4.10
C GLY A 446 5.53 57.25 4.87
N VAL A 447 6.57 57.63 4.12
CA VAL A 447 7.71 58.43 4.60
C VAL A 447 7.68 59.82 3.96
N ALA A 448 8.09 60.84 4.72
CA ALA A 448 8.16 62.22 4.27
C ALA A 448 9.57 62.58 3.75
N GLU A 449 9.69 63.63 2.95
CA GLU A 449 10.97 64.25 2.63
C GLU A 449 11.65 64.76 3.91
N GLY A 450 12.97 64.56 4.01
CA GLY A 450 13.74 64.90 5.20
C GLY A 450 13.82 63.77 6.22
N TRP A 451 14.07 64.12 7.48
CA TRP A 451 14.28 63.15 8.56
C TRP A 451 12.96 62.56 9.04
N ASN A 452 12.90 61.23 9.12
CA ASN A 452 11.75 60.49 9.62
C ASN A 452 12.19 59.64 10.81
N LEU A 453 11.33 59.61 11.84
CA LEU A 453 11.46 58.69 12.96
C LEU A 453 10.59 57.45 12.68
N LEU A 454 11.24 56.32 12.40
CA LEU A 454 10.63 55.11 11.83
C LEU A 454 10.92 53.86 12.66
N SER A 455 10.19 52.78 12.40
CA SER A 455 10.38 51.47 13.03
C SER A 455 9.95 50.34 12.08
N VAL A 456 10.19 49.09 12.46
CA VAL A 456 9.72 47.91 11.70
C VAL A 456 8.47 47.35 12.40
N PRO A 457 7.26 47.50 11.84
CA PRO A 457 6.02 47.14 12.52
C PRO A 457 5.56 45.70 12.27
N VAL A 458 6.25 44.94 11.43
CA VAL A 458 5.91 43.55 11.03
C VAL A 458 7.17 42.67 11.12
N ILE A 459 7.02 41.36 11.26
CA ILE A 459 8.16 40.43 11.24
C ILE A 459 8.51 40.20 9.77
N VAL A 460 9.76 40.48 9.41
CA VAL A 460 10.23 40.47 8.03
C VAL A 460 11.30 39.41 7.85
N SER A 461 11.35 38.79 6.67
CA SER A 461 12.40 37.83 6.31
C SER A 461 13.77 38.48 6.04
N ASP A 462 13.77 39.77 5.65
CA ASP A 462 14.98 40.56 5.44
C ASP A 462 14.89 41.90 6.18
N ALA A 463 15.53 41.96 7.35
CA ALA A 463 15.53 43.12 8.23
C ALA A 463 16.58 44.19 7.86
N ARG A 464 17.29 44.05 6.73
CA ARG A 464 18.30 45.04 6.33
C ARG A 464 17.67 46.38 6.02
N THR A 465 18.31 47.46 6.45
CA THR A 465 17.88 48.84 6.19
C THR A 465 17.65 49.08 4.69
N THR A 466 18.50 48.52 3.83
CA THR A 466 18.38 48.64 2.37
C THR A 466 17.25 47.83 1.76
N ALA A 467 16.79 46.76 2.43
CA ALA A 467 15.64 45.98 2.00
C ALA A 467 14.33 46.63 2.42
N LEU A 468 14.27 47.11 3.67
CA LEU A 468 13.07 47.73 4.24
C LEU A 468 12.87 49.18 3.80
N TYR A 469 13.94 49.93 3.63
CA TYR A 469 13.92 51.35 3.29
C TYR A 469 14.87 51.67 2.13
N PRO A 470 14.66 51.09 0.93
CA PRO A 470 15.61 51.17 -0.20
C PRO A 470 15.84 52.59 -0.72
N THR A 471 14.90 53.51 -0.49
CA THR A 471 14.99 54.90 -0.94
C THR A 471 15.54 55.86 0.13
N ALA A 472 16.01 55.34 1.27
CA ALA A 472 16.64 56.17 2.29
C ALA A 472 17.95 56.75 1.75
N SER A 473 18.13 58.07 1.92
CA SER A 473 19.34 58.81 1.54
C SER A 473 20.36 58.88 2.68
N SER A 474 20.14 58.16 3.78
CA SER A 474 21.05 58.06 4.92
C SER A 474 21.08 56.61 5.43
N ASN A 475 22.10 56.28 6.23
CA ASN A 475 22.03 55.10 7.09
C ASN A 475 20.86 55.23 8.07
N ALA A 476 20.40 54.11 8.64
CA ALA A 476 19.52 54.15 9.78
C ALA A 476 20.33 54.44 11.04
N PHE A 477 19.85 55.35 11.88
CA PHE A 477 20.48 55.67 13.16
C PHE A 477 19.58 55.28 14.33
N SER A 478 20.05 54.37 15.17
CA SER A 478 19.49 54.12 16.50
C SER A 478 20.12 55.07 17.52
N PHE A 479 19.51 55.20 18.70
CA PHE A 479 20.07 55.98 19.79
C PHE A 479 20.22 55.14 21.05
N ARG A 480 21.38 55.28 21.72
CA ARG A 480 21.60 54.76 23.08
C ARG A 480 21.86 55.93 24.03
N SER A 481 21.22 55.92 25.19
CA SER A 481 21.39 56.99 26.18
C SER A 481 22.84 57.17 26.63
N SER A 482 23.59 56.07 26.64
CA SER A 482 25.01 56.03 27.02
C SER A 482 25.98 56.43 25.91
N ALA A 483 25.63 56.27 24.63
CA ALA A 483 26.56 56.36 23.50
C ALA A 483 26.15 57.36 22.39
N GLY A 484 24.93 57.88 22.42
CA GLY A 484 24.40 58.76 21.37
C GLY A 484 23.91 57.97 20.15
N TYR A 485 24.06 58.55 18.95
CA TYR A 485 23.60 57.94 17.70
C TYR A 485 24.58 56.89 17.16
N GLU A 486 24.02 55.74 16.77
CA GLU A 486 24.74 54.62 16.17
C GLU A 486 24.09 54.24 14.84
N THR A 487 24.90 53.98 13.81
CA THR A 487 24.40 53.48 12.51
C THR A 487 24.00 52.01 12.60
N ARG A 488 22.95 51.63 11.88
CA ARG A 488 22.39 50.28 11.85
C ARG A 488 22.12 49.82 10.42
N ASP A 489 22.70 48.67 10.07
CA ASP A 489 22.49 48.04 8.77
C ASP A 489 21.32 47.04 8.80
N THR A 490 20.96 46.56 9.99
CA THR A 490 19.81 45.68 10.24
C THR A 490 18.92 46.32 11.31
N LEU A 491 17.61 46.27 11.09
CA LEU A 491 16.61 46.92 11.93
C LEU A 491 15.85 45.88 12.75
N ASP A 492 15.90 46.04 14.07
CA ASP A 492 15.23 45.18 15.02
C ASP A 492 13.78 45.65 15.23
N ASN A 493 12.84 44.71 15.34
CA ASN A 493 11.51 45.04 15.81
C ASN A 493 11.61 45.63 17.24
N GLY A 494 10.95 46.77 17.46
CA GLY A 494 10.85 47.42 18.78
C GLY A 494 11.82 48.57 19.01
N ALA A 495 12.83 48.71 18.17
CA ALA A 495 13.67 49.90 18.14
C ALA A 495 13.09 50.99 17.21
N GLY A 496 13.38 52.25 17.54
CA GLY A 496 13.13 53.40 16.68
C GLY A 496 14.41 53.84 15.95
N TYR A 497 14.26 54.33 14.73
CA TYR A 497 15.38 54.69 13.85
C TYR A 497 15.16 56.04 13.17
N TRP A 498 16.23 56.82 13.03
CA TRP A 498 16.25 57.96 12.11
C TRP A 498 16.67 57.50 10.73
N LEU A 499 15.86 57.85 9.72
CA LEU A 499 16.22 57.73 8.31
C LEU A 499 15.84 59.02 7.57
N LYS A 500 16.69 59.45 6.65
CA LYS A 500 16.42 60.61 5.80
C LYS A 500 15.97 60.16 4.41
N PHE A 501 15.00 60.86 3.84
CA PHE A 501 14.53 60.62 2.47
C PHE A 501 14.61 61.90 1.63
N ALA A 502 14.87 61.74 0.34
CA ALA A 502 14.95 62.85 -0.60
C ALA A 502 13.59 63.35 -1.11
N ALA A 503 12.51 62.58 -0.88
CA ALA A 503 11.14 62.92 -1.28
C ALA A 503 10.13 62.08 -0.48
N ASN A 504 8.87 62.50 -0.48
CA ASN A 504 7.76 61.69 0.03
C ASN A 504 7.64 60.38 -0.78
N LYS A 505 7.59 59.23 -0.09
CA LYS A 505 7.52 57.90 -0.72
C LYS A 505 6.67 56.93 0.09
N GLY A 506 6.14 55.92 -0.61
CA GLY A 506 5.58 54.73 0.02
C GLY A 506 6.67 53.69 0.27
N VAL A 507 6.61 53.04 1.42
CA VAL A 507 7.46 51.93 1.82
C VAL A 507 6.57 50.70 2.02
N PHE A 508 7.00 49.57 1.47
CA PHE A 508 6.26 48.32 1.53
C PHE A 508 6.99 47.34 2.44
N PHE A 509 6.26 46.71 3.34
CA PHE A 509 6.74 45.60 4.15
C PHE A 509 5.98 44.35 3.75
N LEU A 510 6.70 43.30 3.41
CA LEU A 510 6.14 41.96 3.28
C LEU A 510 6.52 41.20 4.56
N GLY A 511 5.54 40.81 5.36
CA GLY A 511 5.80 40.21 6.67
C GLY A 511 4.55 39.78 7.41
N THR A 512 4.74 39.14 8.58
CA THR A 512 3.64 38.75 9.46
C THR A 512 3.36 39.83 10.52
N PRO A 513 2.10 40.05 10.89
CA PRO A 513 1.74 41.07 11.88
C PRO A 513 2.31 40.81 13.28
N LEU A 514 2.94 41.81 13.90
CA LEU A 514 3.26 41.83 15.34
C LEU A 514 2.03 42.28 16.14
N ALA A 515 1.49 41.37 16.96
CA ALA A 515 0.42 41.66 17.92
C ALA A 515 0.93 42.19 19.27
N SER A 516 2.16 41.87 19.66
CA SER A 516 2.79 42.36 20.90
C SER A 516 4.30 42.43 20.79
N LEU A 517 4.92 43.25 21.64
CA LEU A 517 6.36 43.44 21.65
C LEU A 517 6.89 43.89 23.01
N GLU A 518 8.01 43.29 23.43
CA GLU A 518 8.78 43.70 24.61
C GLU A 518 10.01 44.50 24.17
N ILE A 519 10.11 45.75 24.63
CA ILE A 519 11.13 46.70 24.20
C ILE A 519 12.03 47.06 25.39
N PRO A 520 13.31 46.67 25.38
CA PRO A 520 14.25 47.09 26.42
C PRO A 520 14.53 48.59 26.32
N VAL A 521 14.62 49.27 27.46
CA VAL A 521 14.91 50.71 27.58
C VAL A 521 16.02 50.97 28.60
N GLU A 522 16.88 51.94 28.32
CA GLU A 522 17.96 52.43 29.19
C GLU A 522 17.52 53.68 29.96
N GLN A 523 18.11 53.93 31.13
CA GLN A 523 17.90 55.21 31.83
C GLN A 523 18.25 56.39 30.90
N GLY A 524 17.30 57.32 30.71
CA GLY A 524 17.44 58.44 29.79
C GLY A 524 16.51 58.32 28.58
N TRP A 525 16.91 58.93 27.47
CA TRP A 525 16.13 58.98 26.23
C TRP A 525 16.26 57.68 25.44
N ASN A 526 15.14 57.14 24.97
CA ASN A 526 15.07 55.92 24.17
C ASN A 526 14.27 56.17 22.89
N MET A 527 14.74 55.59 21.79
CA MET A 527 14.00 55.49 20.54
C MET A 527 13.35 54.11 20.46
N ILE A 528 12.02 54.09 20.53
CA ILE A 528 11.24 52.85 20.47
C ILE A 528 10.45 52.77 19.19
N GLY A 529 10.14 51.55 18.77
CA GLY A 529 9.29 51.25 17.63
C GLY A 529 7.83 51.07 18.00
N SER A 530 7.05 50.66 17.01
CA SER A 530 5.63 50.32 17.10
C SER A 530 5.36 48.91 16.56
N ILE A 531 4.17 48.37 16.83
CA ILE A 531 3.68 47.09 16.30
C ILE A 531 2.74 47.31 15.11
N THR A 532 2.14 46.24 14.55
CA THR A 532 1.34 46.33 13.31
C THR A 532 0.02 47.07 13.49
N SER A 533 -0.52 47.12 14.71
CA SER A 533 -1.73 47.88 15.04
C SER A 533 -1.39 49.14 15.85
N PRO A 534 -2.16 50.25 15.71
CA PRO A 534 -1.99 51.42 16.56
C PRO A 534 -2.12 51.09 18.05
N VAL A 535 -1.19 51.58 18.88
CA VAL A 535 -1.18 51.35 20.33
C VAL A 535 -1.41 52.66 21.08
N PRO A 536 -2.56 52.86 21.75
CA PRO A 536 -2.74 53.98 22.66
C PRO A 536 -1.69 53.96 23.76
N VAL A 537 -1.07 55.09 24.09
CA VAL A 537 -0.03 55.16 25.15
C VAL A 537 -0.55 54.70 26.51
N THR A 538 -1.86 54.77 26.75
CA THR A 538 -2.53 54.26 27.95
C THR A 538 -2.52 52.74 28.07
N ASN A 539 -2.26 52.02 26.97
CA ASN A 539 -2.20 50.55 26.93
C ASN A 539 -0.78 50.02 27.13
N ILE A 540 0.23 50.90 27.17
CA ILE A 540 1.62 50.49 27.38
C ILE A 540 1.85 50.21 28.86
N THR A 541 2.50 49.09 29.14
CA THR A 541 2.98 48.74 30.48
C THR A 541 4.51 48.70 30.50
N SER A 542 5.08 48.66 31.69
CA SER A 542 6.52 48.60 31.92
C SER A 542 6.88 47.74 33.11
N THR A 543 8.07 47.16 33.04
CA THR A 543 8.69 46.41 34.12
C THR A 543 10.09 46.96 34.37
N PRO A 544 10.36 47.61 35.53
CA PRO A 544 9.42 47.95 36.61
C PRO A 544 8.33 48.95 36.18
N GLY A 545 7.23 49.02 36.93
CA GLY A 545 6.14 49.97 36.65
C GLY A 545 6.55 51.43 36.87
N GLY A 546 5.96 52.36 36.11
CA GLY A 546 6.13 53.80 36.34
C GLY A 546 7.49 54.39 35.96
N ILE A 547 8.29 53.70 35.13
CA ILE A 547 9.64 54.15 34.73
C ILE A 547 9.64 55.30 33.72
N VAL A 548 8.56 55.49 32.97
CA VAL A 548 8.39 56.60 32.01
C VAL A 548 8.34 57.93 32.76
N THR A 549 9.04 58.95 32.25
CA THR A 549 9.11 60.29 32.86
C THR A 549 8.73 61.44 31.93
N THR A 550 8.29 61.13 30.71
CA THR A 550 7.88 62.13 29.71
C THR A 550 6.60 61.70 28.98
N GLN A 551 6.03 62.58 28.16
CA GLN A 551 5.19 62.15 27.04
C GLN A 551 6.02 61.35 26.02
N PHE A 552 5.34 60.62 25.14
CA PHE A 552 5.93 60.08 23.93
C PHE A 552 5.97 61.17 22.86
N PHE A 553 7.10 61.28 22.16
CA PHE A 553 7.27 62.28 21.11
C PHE A 553 7.40 61.59 19.74
N GLY A 554 6.54 61.99 18.82
CA GLY A 554 6.71 61.73 17.39
C GLY A 554 7.49 62.87 16.72
N TYR A 555 7.85 62.66 15.46
CA TYR A 555 8.55 63.66 14.67
C TYR A 555 8.00 63.75 13.24
N ASP A 556 7.84 64.99 12.77
CA ASP A 556 7.48 65.31 11.38
C ASP A 556 8.37 66.47 10.89
N THR A 557 7.88 67.72 10.94
CA THR A 557 8.73 68.93 10.76
C THR A 557 9.34 69.44 12.07
N GLY A 558 8.99 68.79 13.19
CA GLY A 558 9.45 69.04 14.54
C GLY A 558 8.85 68.02 15.52
N TYR A 559 9.25 68.11 16.79
CA TYR A 559 8.71 67.22 17.84
C TYR A 559 7.28 67.59 18.21
N PHE A 560 6.43 66.57 18.37
CA PHE A 560 5.06 66.72 18.87
C PHE A 560 4.70 65.57 19.81
N ASN A 561 3.82 65.84 20.77
CA ASN A 561 3.33 64.82 21.70
C ASN A 561 2.38 63.86 20.99
N VAL A 562 2.50 62.57 21.28
CA VAL A 562 1.59 61.55 20.76
C VAL A 562 0.83 60.84 21.89
N ASP A 563 -0.44 60.53 21.61
CA ASP A 563 -1.30 59.71 22.46
C ASP A 563 -1.43 58.27 21.94
N THR A 564 -0.97 58.01 20.71
CA THR A 564 -1.08 56.72 20.03
C THR A 564 0.17 56.46 19.19
N LEU A 565 0.85 55.33 19.42
CA LEU A 565 1.92 54.86 18.56
C LEU A 565 1.32 54.19 17.32
N LYS A 566 1.42 54.86 16.19
CA LYS A 566 1.06 54.34 14.87
C LYS A 566 2.13 53.40 14.32
N PRO A 567 1.75 52.36 13.55
CA PRO A 567 2.67 51.46 12.87
C PRO A 567 3.68 52.19 11.99
N SER A 568 4.85 51.58 11.82
CA SER A 568 6.01 52.04 11.02
C SER A 568 6.72 53.29 11.54
N LYS A 569 6.19 53.93 12.58
CA LYS A 569 6.77 55.13 13.18
C LYS A 569 7.56 54.75 14.43
N GLY A 570 8.69 55.42 14.60
CA GLY A 570 9.45 55.41 15.83
C GLY A 570 9.01 56.56 16.73
N TYR A 571 9.33 56.45 18.02
CA TYR A 571 8.94 57.44 19.04
C TYR A 571 10.05 57.60 20.07
N TRP A 572 10.15 58.81 20.61
CA TRP A 572 11.01 59.09 21.75
C TRP A 572 10.24 58.98 23.05
N VAL A 573 10.88 58.37 24.06
CA VAL A 573 10.41 58.36 25.44
C VAL A 573 11.60 58.41 26.38
N LYS A 574 11.48 59.16 27.48
CA LYS A 574 12.49 59.17 28.53
C LYS A 574 12.05 58.30 29.70
N VAL A 575 12.98 57.53 30.25
CA VAL A 575 12.75 56.72 31.46
C VAL A 575 13.76 57.06 32.56
N ASN A 576 13.38 56.89 33.83
CA ASN A 576 14.23 57.19 34.98
C ASN A 576 15.20 56.06 35.37
N GLN A 577 15.01 54.86 34.86
CA GLN A 577 15.86 53.69 35.06
C GLN A 577 15.69 52.71 33.90
N ALA A 578 16.62 51.76 33.77
CA ALA A 578 16.50 50.69 32.78
C ALA A 578 15.31 49.76 33.09
N GLY A 579 14.72 49.17 32.06
CA GLY A 579 13.58 48.25 32.18
C GLY A 579 13.06 47.80 30.81
N THR A 580 11.83 47.29 30.78
CA THR A 580 11.15 46.84 29.56
C THR A 580 9.82 47.56 29.42
N LEU A 581 9.50 48.05 28.23
CA LEU A 581 8.15 48.49 27.84
C LEU A 581 7.45 47.38 27.07
N VAL A 582 6.17 47.17 27.33
CA VAL A 582 5.37 46.15 26.62
C VAL A 582 4.27 46.85 25.82
N LEU A 583 4.29 46.64 24.50
CA LEU A 583 3.24 47.06 23.58
C LEU A 583 2.38 45.84 23.24
N SER A 584 1.05 46.01 23.21
CA SER A 584 0.15 44.96 22.77
C SER A 584 -1.09 45.58 22.11
N SER A 585 -1.56 44.94 21.03
CA SER A 585 -2.84 45.24 20.39
C SER A 585 -4.03 44.64 21.16
N VAL A 586 -3.78 43.76 22.13
CA VAL A 586 -4.78 43.09 22.96
C VAL A 586 -4.77 43.69 24.36
N ILE A 587 -5.94 44.10 24.87
CA ILE A 587 -6.06 44.67 26.23
C ILE A 587 -5.82 43.56 27.26
N ARG A 588 -4.64 43.53 27.87
CA ARG A 588 -4.39 42.72 29.08
C ARG A 588 -4.82 43.56 30.30
N TYR A 589 -5.92 43.20 30.96
CA TYR A 589 -6.28 43.78 32.26
C TYR A 589 -5.32 43.27 33.35
N SER A 590 -4.08 43.75 33.37
CA SER A 590 -3.18 43.54 34.51
C SER A 590 -2.88 44.87 35.20
N SER A 591 -3.10 44.92 36.51
CA SER A 591 -2.84 46.11 37.36
C SER A 591 -1.36 46.31 37.69
N LEU A 592 -0.47 45.47 37.14
CA LEU A 592 0.96 45.46 37.39
C LEU A 592 1.68 46.13 36.22
N GLY A 593 2.42 47.20 36.50
CA GLY A 593 3.34 47.80 35.54
C GLY A 593 2.84 49.00 34.73
N LYS A 594 1.72 49.66 35.05
CA LYS A 594 1.29 50.86 34.28
C LYS A 594 2.39 51.92 34.20
N ILE A 595 2.58 52.50 33.03
CA ILE A 595 3.51 53.63 32.85
C ILE A 595 2.95 54.90 33.52
N LYS A 596 3.83 55.82 33.90
CA LYS A 596 3.47 57.15 34.42
C LYS A 596 3.88 58.20 33.40
N ILE A 597 2.92 58.86 32.76
CA ILE A 597 3.22 59.93 31.79
C ILE A 597 3.33 61.26 32.55
N VAL A 598 4.46 61.95 32.42
CA VAL A 598 4.71 63.26 33.05
C VAL A 598 4.93 64.30 31.95
N SER A 599 4.28 65.46 32.06
CA SER A 599 4.49 66.53 31.09
C SER A 599 5.82 67.23 31.32
N THR A 600 6.62 67.41 30.26
CA THR A 600 7.92 68.08 30.32
C THR A 600 8.08 69.14 29.22
N SER A 601 8.95 70.12 29.43
CA SER A 601 9.44 71.04 28.39
C SER A 601 10.79 70.58 27.80
N GLU A 602 11.35 69.48 28.31
CA GLU A 602 12.57 68.87 27.77
C GLU A 602 12.25 68.21 26.41
N LEU A 603 12.98 68.61 25.37
CA LEU A 603 12.82 68.04 24.04
C LEU A 603 13.78 66.85 23.83
N PRO A 604 13.38 65.83 23.04
CA PRO A 604 14.27 64.74 22.66
C PRO A 604 15.50 65.22 21.86
N PRO A 605 16.58 64.43 21.80
CA PRO A 605 17.76 64.73 20.99
C PRO A 605 17.39 64.99 19.52
N PRO A 606 17.89 66.03 18.83
CA PRO A 606 17.55 66.32 17.44
C PRO A 606 18.08 65.23 16.49
N PRO A 607 17.55 65.08 15.25
CA PRO A 607 18.08 64.14 14.27
C PRO A 607 19.57 64.42 13.98
N PRO A 608 20.35 63.41 13.53
CA PRO A 608 21.79 63.55 13.30
C PRO A 608 22.13 64.74 12.37
N ASN A 609 23.11 65.57 12.76
CA ASN A 609 23.58 66.70 11.95
C ASN A 609 24.21 66.17 10.65
N GLY A 610 23.71 66.65 9.51
CA GLY A 610 24.11 66.19 8.20
C GLY A 610 25.56 66.54 7.87
N GLU A 611 26.44 65.54 7.93
CA GLU A 611 27.65 65.49 7.11
C GLU A 611 27.53 64.38 6.07
N ILE A 612 27.71 64.81 4.82
CA ILE A 612 27.79 63.99 3.63
C ILE A 612 29.15 63.28 3.69
N SER A 613 29.17 61.99 4.03
CA SER A 613 30.18 61.12 3.47
C SER A 613 29.60 60.50 2.20
N ASN A 614 29.76 61.22 1.09
CA ASN A 614 29.97 60.56 -0.20
C ASN A 614 31.22 59.68 0.00
N SER A 615 31.03 58.46 0.49
CA SER A 615 31.94 57.40 0.09
C SER A 615 31.83 57.41 -1.43
N LYS A 616 32.94 57.79 -2.06
CA LYS A 616 33.17 57.65 -3.49
C LYS A 616 32.37 56.45 -3.98
N SER A 617 31.59 56.61 -5.06
CA SER A 617 31.31 55.49 -5.95
C SER A 617 32.66 54.82 -6.14
N GLN A 618 32.88 53.71 -5.43
CA GLN A 618 34.14 53.02 -5.47
C GLN A 618 34.23 52.57 -6.91
N ILE A 619 35.12 53.20 -7.68
CA ILE A 619 35.49 52.57 -8.93
C ILE A 619 36.20 51.30 -8.49
N PRO A 620 35.68 50.11 -8.86
CA PRO A 620 36.25 48.87 -8.42
C PRO A 620 37.71 48.81 -8.86
N ASN A 621 38.58 48.22 -8.04
CA ASN A 621 40.01 48.11 -8.37
C ASN A 621 40.31 46.87 -9.22
N GLU A 622 39.35 45.96 -9.35
CA GLU A 622 39.47 44.70 -10.07
C GLU A 622 38.19 44.31 -10.82
N PHE A 623 38.34 43.38 -11.77
CA PHE A 623 37.22 42.70 -12.38
C PHE A 623 36.66 41.65 -11.41
N SER A 624 35.33 41.57 -11.30
CA SER A 624 34.66 40.57 -10.48
C SER A 624 33.30 40.20 -11.08
N LEU A 625 32.87 38.96 -10.88
CA LEU A 625 31.53 38.48 -11.19
C LEU A 625 30.86 38.00 -9.89
N ALA A 626 29.73 38.60 -9.53
CA ALA A 626 29.01 38.24 -8.31
C ALA A 626 28.23 36.92 -8.49
N GLN A 627 28.18 36.13 -7.42
CA GLN A 627 27.30 34.98 -7.32
C GLN A 627 25.85 35.45 -7.25
N ASN A 628 24.97 34.78 -8.00
CA ASN A 628 23.55 35.09 -8.08
C ASN A 628 22.74 33.95 -7.45
N TYR A 629 21.64 34.31 -6.79
CA TYR A 629 20.68 33.39 -6.17
C TYR A 629 19.29 33.79 -6.66
N PRO A 630 18.88 33.32 -7.85
CA PRO A 630 17.55 33.62 -8.38
C PRO A 630 16.47 33.14 -7.40
N ASN A 631 15.44 33.94 -7.18
CA ASN A 631 14.27 33.52 -6.42
C ASN A 631 13.55 32.41 -7.23
N PRO A 632 13.26 31.22 -6.64
CA PRO A 632 12.56 30.11 -7.31
C PRO A 632 11.22 30.49 -7.97
N PHE A 633 10.59 31.57 -7.53
CA PHE A 633 9.27 32.01 -8.01
C PHE A 633 9.33 33.28 -8.87
N ASN A 634 10.53 33.79 -9.18
CA ASN A 634 10.72 34.90 -10.10
C ASN A 634 11.68 34.50 -11.23
N PRO A 635 11.17 34.35 -12.49
CA PRO A 635 12.00 33.96 -13.62
C PRO A 635 13.04 35.03 -14.02
N THR A 636 12.98 36.22 -13.43
CA THR A 636 13.93 37.30 -13.69
C THR A 636 14.92 37.46 -12.54
N THR A 637 16.19 37.68 -12.88
CA THR A 637 17.26 37.89 -11.90
C THR A 637 18.30 38.88 -12.40
N VAL A 638 19.10 39.47 -11.51
CA VAL A 638 20.08 40.50 -11.85
C VAL A 638 21.50 39.99 -11.56
N ILE A 639 22.30 39.87 -12.61
CA ILE A 639 23.72 39.49 -12.52
C ILE A 639 24.55 40.76 -12.35
N ARG A 640 25.39 40.79 -11.32
CA ARG A 640 26.26 41.94 -11.01
C ARG A 640 27.73 41.62 -11.32
N TYR A 641 28.45 42.57 -11.91
CA TYR A 641 29.88 42.45 -12.18
C TYR A 641 30.58 43.81 -12.09
N SER A 642 31.90 43.82 -11.98
CA SER A 642 32.71 45.04 -11.93
C SER A 642 33.70 45.16 -13.09
N VAL A 643 33.89 46.39 -13.57
CA VAL A 643 34.92 46.79 -14.55
C VAL A 643 35.77 47.88 -13.90
N PRO A 644 37.07 47.68 -13.63
CA PRO A 644 37.89 48.66 -12.93
C PRO A 644 38.31 49.84 -13.82
N ALA A 645 38.67 50.98 -13.20
CA ALA A 645 39.34 52.09 -13.91
C ALA A 645 40.87 51.85 -13.98
N PRO A 646 41.58 52.45 -14.95
CA PRO A 646 43.02 52.25 -15.09
C PRO A 646 43.79 52.69 -13.84
N SER A 647 44.54 51.78 -13.22
CA SER A 647 45.51 52.11 -12.16
C SER A 647 46.87 52.40 -12.80
N GLY A 648 47.35 53.64 -12.71
CA GLY A 648 48.61 54.11 -13.30
C GLY A 648 49.89 53.56 -12.67
N ARG A 649 50.17 52.26 -12.85
CA ARG A 649 51.49 51.66 -12.66
C ARG A 649 51.81 50.74 -13.84
N ASP A 650 52.18 51.36 -14.96
CA ASP A 650 53.17 50.89 -15.94
C ASP A 650 53.19 51.90 -17.10
N LEU A 651 54.01 52.95 -16.92
CA LEU A 651 54.39 53.88 -17.98
C LEU A 651 55.89 53.71 -18.25
N ALA A 652 56.23 52.78 -19.13
CA ALA A 652 57.49 52.80 -19.87
C ALA A 652 57.27 52.16 -21.25
N GLU A 653 57.54 52.95 -22.30
CA GLU A 653 57.57 52.56 -23.72
C GLU A 653 56.22 52.50 -24.50
N GLY A 654 55.58 53.67 -24.65
CA GLY A 654 55.29 54.19 -26.01
C GLY A 654 54.24 53.55 -26.92
N GLY A 655 53.25 52.80 -26.41
CA GLY A 655 52.08 52.33 -27.18
C GLY A 655 50.77 53.01 -26.73
N GLN A 656 49.97 53.50 -27.68
CA GLN A 656 48.73 54.24 -27.43
C GLN A 656 47.49 53.32 -27.31
N LEU A 657 46.55 53.72 -26.43
CA LEU A 657 45.11 53.39 -26.29
C LEU A 657 44.69 52.29 -25.26
N PRO A 658 43.47 52.31 -24.68
CA PRO A 658 42.70 53.40 -24.05
C PRO A 658 41.80 52.91 -22.86
N VAL A 659 41.02 53.84 -22.28
CA VAL A 659 39.74 53.60 -21.59
C VAL A 659 38.79 52.73 -22.46
N ASP A 660 38.07 51.79 -21.83
CA ASP A 660 37.05 50.84 -22.37
C ASP A 660 37.55 49.41 -22.65
N SER A 661 36.93 48.40 -22.00
CA SER A 661 37.20 46.96 -22.23
C SER A 661 36.00 46.28 -22.93
N TRP A 662 36.27 45.33 -23.83
CA TRP A 662 35.21 44.53 -24.46
C TRP A 662 34.77 43.45 -23.47
N VAL A 663 33.53 43.54 -23.00
CA VAL A 663 32.94 42.63 -22.01
C VAL A 663 31.94 41.71 -22.69
N THR A 664 32.08 40.41 -22.44
CA THR A 664 31.09 39.39 -22.77
C THR A 664 30.53 38.79 -21.49
N LEU A 665 29.21 38.78 -21.35
CA LEU A 665 28.49 38.11 -20.28
C LEU A 665 27.46 37.18 -20.93
N LYS A 666 27.68 35.87 -20.78
CA LYS A 666 26.88 34.84 -21.43
C LYS A 666 26.43 33.77 -20.44
N VAL A 667 25.29 33.15 -20.71
CA VAL A 667 24.67 32.09 -19.91
C VAL A 667 24.71 30.78 -20.72
N TYR A 668 25.02 29.69 -20.04
CA TYR A 668 25.20 28.36 -20.59
C TYR A 668 24.40 27.33 -19.79
N ASN A 669 23.92 26.28 -20.46
CA ASN A 669 23.37 25.10 -19.78
C ASN A 669 24.49 24.16 -19.27
N VAL A 670 24.13 23.07 -18.59
CA VAL A 670 25.09 22.09 -18.07
C VAL A 670 25.93 21.38 -19.13
N LEU A 671 25.48 21.38 -20.39
CA LEU A 671 26.21 20.81 -21.54
C LEU A 671 27.21 21.81 -22.14
N GLY A 672 27.24 23.05 -21.65
CA GLY A 672 28.10 24.12 -22.14
C GLY A 672 27.56 24.85 -23.38
N GLU A 673 26.29 24.62 -23.74
CA GLU A 673 25.63 25.33 -24.84
C GLU A 673 25.19 26.72 -24.38
N GLU A 674 25.44 27.75 -25.19
CA GLU A 674 25.03 29.12 -24.90
C GLU A 674 23.51 29.26 -25.03
N VAL A 675 22.85 29.66 -23.95
CA VAL A 675 21.39 29.86 -23.89
C VAL A 675 20.99 31.33 -23.91
N ALA A 676 21.90 32.25 -23.55
CA ALA A 676 21.69 33.69 -23.68
C ALA A 676 23.01 34.47 -23.71
N THR A 677 23.07 35.53 -24.53
CA THR A 677 24.09 36.57 -24.43
C THR A 677 23.46 37.82 -23.81
N LEU A 678 24.00 38.26 -22.67
CA LEU A 678 23.46 39.38 -21.91
C LEU A 678 24.24 40.68 -22.16
N VAL A 679 25.54 40.56 -22.40
CA VAL A 679 26.43 41.66 -22.79
C VAL A 679 27.43 41.11 -23.79
N ASP A 680 27.66 41.84 -24.88
CA ASP A 680 28.74 41.59 -25.82
C ASP A 680 29.12 42.93 -26.47
N GLY A 681 30.04 43.65 -25.85
CA GLY A 681 30.41 44.99 -26.30
C GLY A 681 31.31 45.75 -25.33
N MET A 682 31.70 46.95 -25.75
CA MET A 682 32.51 47.87 -24.93
C MET A 682 31.74 48.35 -23.70
N GLN A 683 32.41 48.39 -22.55
CA GLN A 683 31.85 48.83 -21.28
C GLN A 683 32.77 49.81 -20.55
N ASP A 684 32.20 50.91 -20.06
CA ASP A 684 32.89 51.87 -19.16
C ASP A 684 33.23 51.25 -17.81
N ALA A 685 34.22 51.79 -17.10
CA ALA A 685 34.55 51.41 -15.73
C ALA A 685 33.40 51.69 -14.73
N GLY A 686 33.18 50.77 -13.80
CA GLY A 686 32.17 50.86 -12.73
C GLY A 686 31.59 49.50 -12.34
N PHE A 687 30.72 49.50 -11.33
CA PHE A 687 29.85 48.37 -11.06
C PHE A 687 28.70 48.32 -12.07
N LYS A 688 28.42 47.13 -12.60
CA LYS A 688 27.43 46.86 -13.65
C LYS A 688 26.40 45.87 -13.15
N MET A 689 25.18 46.00 -13.67
CA MET A 689 24.06 45.11 -13.39
C MET A 689 23.37 44.77 -14.70
N GLN A 690 23.14 43.50 -14.95
CA GLN A 690 22.46 43.02 -16.14
C GLN A 690 21.31 42.09 -15.75
N THR A 691 20.12 42.36 -16.28
CA THR A 691 18.95 41.52 -16.01
C THR A 691 18.96 40.33 -16.95
N PHE A 692 18.67 39.15 -16.40
CA PHE A 692 18.46 37.91 -17.11
C PHE A 692 17.04 37.42 -16.86
N ASP A 693 16.28 37.20 -17.93
CA ASP A 693 14.95 36.61 -17.90
C ASP A 693 15.04 35.15 -18.37
N ALA A 694 14.76 34.23 -17.46
CA ALA A 694 14.81 32.79 -17.68
C ALA A 694 13.42 32.18 -17.90
N SER A 695 12.38 32.99 -18.11
CA SER A 695 10.99 32.51 -18.31
C SER A 695 10.83 31.54 -19.50
N GLY A 696 11.74 31.57 -20.47
CA GLY A 696 11.78 30.64 -21.61
C GLY A 696 12.65 29.38 -21.38
N LEU A 697 13.27 29.22 -20.21
CA LEU A 697 14.21 28.13 -19.92
C LEU A 697 13.60 27.10 -18.95
N ALA A 698 14.12 25.87 -18.98
CA ALA A 698 13.69 24.78 -18.11
C ALA A 698 14.33 24.87 -16.72
N SER A 699 13.72 24.27 -15.69
CA SER A 699 14.32 24.13 -14.36
C SER A 699 15.64 23.35 -14.47
N GLY A 700 16.70 23.84 -13.82
CA GLY A 700 18.01 23.22 -13.88
C GLY A 700 19.15 24.12 -13.43
N VAL A 701 20.38 23.61 -13.53
CA VAL A 701 21.59 24.38 -13.25
C VAL A 701 22.07 25.07 -14.51
N TYR A 702 22.34 26.36 -14.41
CA TYR A 702 22.92 27.17 -15.47
C TYR A 702 24.22 27.81 -14.99
N TYR A 703 25.16 28.01 -15.92
CA TYR A 703 26.41 28.70 -15.65
C TYR A 703 26.41 30.04 -16.39
N TYR A 704 26.92 31.08 -15.77
CA TYR A 704 27.14 32.36 -16.45
C TYR A 704 28.58 32.77 -16.33
N LYS A 705 29.14 33.21 -17.46
CA LYS A 705 30.55 33.51 -17.63
C LYS A 705 30.72 34.96 -18.02
N LEU A 706 31.55 35.66 -17.26
CA LEU A 706 32.08 36.97 -17.63
C LEU A 706 33.44 36.75 -18.27
N ALA A 707 33.64 37.29 -19.47
CA ALA A 707 34.93 37.29 -20.15
C ALA A 707 35.22 38.71 -20.64
N VAL A 708 36.43 39.20 -20.34
CA VAL A 708 36.86 40.54 -20.71
C VAL A 708 38.09 40.44 -21.60
N ALA A 709 38.08 41.14 -22.71
CA ALA A 709 39.22 41.25 -23.63
C ALA A 709 39.72 42.70 -23.69
N GLY A 710 41.04 42.85 -23.71
CA GLY A 710 41.68 44.13 -24.02
C GLY A 710 41.54 44.48 -25.50
N GLN A 711 41.89 45.72 -25.89
CA GLN A 711 41.77 46.18 -27.29
C GLN A 711 42.61 45.40 -28.30
N ASN A 712 43.61 44.63 -27.85
CA ASN A 712 44.40 43.72 -28.67
C ASN A 712 43.71 42.35 -28.91
N GLY A 713 42.48 42.17 -28.44
CA GLY A 713 41.71 40.93 -28.57
C GLY A 713 42.16 39.81 -27.61
N ILE A 714 43.11 40.09 -26.72
CA ILE A 714 43.61 39.12 -25.73
C ILE A 714 42.73 39.16 -24.49
N LEU A 715 42.30 37.98 -24.01
CA LEU A 715 41.50 37.82 -22.81
C LEU A 715 42.28 38.30 -21.57
N SER A 716 41.76 39.32 -20.89
CA SER A 716 42.36 39.93 -19.69
C SER A 716 41.76 39.40 -18.39
N TYR A 717 40.50 38.94 -18.41
CA TYR A 717 39.82 38.37 -17.25
C TYR A 717 38.74 37.38 -17.68
N SER A 718 38.54 36.32 -16.89
CA SER A 718 37.39 35.42 -17.01
C SER A 718 36.99 34.86 -15.66
N ASP A 719 35.69 34.85 -15.38
CA ASP A 719 35.11 34.19 -14.19
C ASP A 719 33.78 33.53 -14.56
N VAL A 720 33.46 32.43 -13.87
CA VAL A 720 32.26 31.62 -14.09
C VAL A 720 31.58 31.40 -12.75
N LYS A 721 30.27 31.61 -12.72
CA LYS A 721 29.42 31.31 -11.57
C LYS A 721 28.27 30.42 -12.00
N LYS A 722 27.65 29.72 -11.03
CA LYS A 722 26.50 28.84 -11.25
C LYS A 722 25.23 29.50 -10.74
N MET A 723 24.08 29.17 -11.30
CA MET A 723 22.78 29.50 -10.72
C MET A 723 21.85 28.31 -10.87
N VAL A 724 20.96 28.12 -9.90
CA VAL A 724 19.91 27.09 -9.96
C VAL A 724 18.63 27.82 -10.30
N LEU A 725 18.01 27.44 -11.40
CA LEU A 725 16.67 27.85 -11.76
C LEU A 725 15.74 26.72 -11.33
N MET A 726 14.86 26.99 -10.37
CA MET A 726 13.74 26.11 -10.06
C MET A 726 12.49 26.80 -10.58
N ARG A 727 11.62 26.04 -11.24
CA ARG A 727 10.35 26.47 -11.77
C ARG A 727 9.32 25.45 -11.39
#